data_AF-A0AA43BXZ0-F1
#
_entry.id   AF-A0AA43BXZ0-F1
#
_cell.length_a   1.000
_cell.length_b   1.000
_cell.length_c   1.000
_cell.angle_alpha   90.00
_cell.angle_beta   90.00
_cell.angle_gamma   90.00
#
_symmetry.space_group_name_H-M   'P 1'
#
loop_
_entity.id
_entity.type
_entity.pdbx_description
1 polymer ?
#
loop_
_entity_poly.entity_id
_entity_poly.type
_entity_poly.pdbx_seq_one_letter_code
_entity_poly.pdbx_strand_id
1 'polypeptide(L)'
;MPLLTREALLTRQQEIRAAAELSRLRDRLRGHLDPLLDRPLFVPDRKPALTQDGGICAEDASRLEFDPLFPKRHRCPQCGRTYDGERHDWAWIWRYHLWLSERAIHLSLFAEEAQLVTRAGEILEAYTQLYPTLPNLDNVLGPTRLFFSTYLESIWLTQIIVAGSLLQEQAGLRADLAPMVRASADLIRSFDEGWSNRQVWNNLALASAGLWLGDDDLVHRAVDGPHGFRLQLRQCVTEDGLWFEGENYHFFALRGFLLGAEVVRAVGLDLYDDPRSGRKLRSMFLAPLDTVLPDLTLPARGDSPFGVSLRQERFAELWEVARARFREARIERVLTGLYADDLPERADPGFREIAEQEINREPGRIRRDRLGWKALLWMRPDPPNDDGVWDGGSRCLPGAGLVVLKPGEGRYVGLECGGAPGGHGHPDLLHLTLYSDGLCLGDPGTGSYVDATLAWYRSTRAHNAPSLADGDQLVRHGWCAAFDGKGGWWWCRGVAEDLFGDGTQATRTILAGPDFAVDLLEVEVPTHVSVDLPVHPLGGLPVEVTSPLPVRFDDLPRRFRMHPAGLAELILVDRHGEELFGASASGPPTRQFAPGSALPYLVRRAAGPGRWVHVYVYRGTKVLSARDDGGPLRVEMTDGTTVDLQVSAEAAIVARSGHEAIALGGVRPRPRFRSPPGTRSVPPVRCPVLPRLPQPLTWRAMFPPDVVHTLGMAQYRRSEADGPGEFNAVGAVFVVGTSLCFAVDVSKAECCFRPHDAPDPRWDNEHPDIHSDGIECFHDVGGWAGYLVVPDTRSDTVRVRAVAGTVGQPSRVRGTWSKTSTGYAVVVAIEIGHRLRQGDTFRVNLVVNEMYSYRQRRAGQLALSGGGGWVYLRGDREAWQGAANAEVT
;
A
#
# COMPACT_ATOMS: atom_id res chain seq x y z
N MET A 1 -5.68 34.11 0.94
CA MET A 1 -4.28 34.61 0.97
C MET A 1 -3.42 33.72 0.08
N PRO A 2 -2.42 34.27 -0.63
CA PRO A 2 -1.63 33.51 -1.61
C PRO A 2 -0.59 32.60 -0.93
N LEU A 3 -0.16 31.53 -1.62
CA LEU A 3 0.93 30.65 -1.18
C LEU A 3 2.23 31.42 -0.93
N LEU A 4 2.54 32.38 -1.81
CA LEU A 4 3.63 33.34 -1.66
C LEU A 4 3.08 34.73 -1.96
N THR A 5 3.37 35.70 -1.12
CA THR A 5 3.01 37.10 -1.39
C THR A 5 3.80 37.64 -2.58
N ARG A 6 3.29 38.67 -3.25
CA ARG A 6 4.04 39.38 -4.30
C ARG A 6 5.44 39.80 -3.87
N GLU A 7 5.61 40.27 -2.64
CA GLU A 7 6.93 40.64 -2.09
C GLU A 7 7.89 39.45 -2.00
N ALA A 8 7.40 38.31 -1.48
CA ALA A 8 8.19 37.08 -1.40
C ALA A 8 8.56 36.56 -2.80
N LEU A 9 7.64 36.64 -3.77
CA LEU A 9 7.89 36.26 -5.16
C LEU A 9 8.96 37.15 -5.82
N LEU A 10 8.88 38.48 -5.65
CA LEU A 10 9.88 39.40 -6.19
C LEU A 10 11.27 39.15 -5.60
N THR A 11 11.33 38.91 -4.28
CA THR A 11 12.58 38.54 -3.60
C THR A 11 13.14 37.24 -4.18
N ARG A 12 12.29 36.22 -4.33
CA ARG A 12 12.71 34.93 -4.87
C ARG A 12 13.17 35.02 -6.32
N GLN A 13 12.54 35.85 -7.15
CA GLN A 13 12.97 36.10 -8.52
C GLN A 13 14.36 36.72 -8.60
N GLN A 14 14.71 37.62 -7.68
CA GLN A 14 16.06 38.19 -7.59
C GLN A 14 17.09 37.10 -7.26
N GLU A 15 16.80 36.23 -6.30
CA GLU A 15 17.66 35.08 -5.99
C GLU A 15 17.83 34.13 -7.18
N ILE A 16 16.74 33.83 -7.89
CA ILE A 16 16.76 32.98 -9.09
C ILE A 16 17.68 33.58 -10.16
N ARG A 17 17.59 34.90 -10.41
CA ARG A 17 18.43 35.62 -11.38
C ARG A 17 19.90 35.70 -10.94
N ALA A 18 20.17 35.76 -9.65
CA ALA A 18 21.52 35.84 -9.10
C ALA A 18 22.26 34.49 -9.09
N ALA A 19 21.55 33.37 -9.05
CA ALA A 19 22.13 32.04 -8.96
C ALA A 19 22.05 31.27 -10.28
N ALA A 20 23.21 30.88 -10.84
CA ALA A 20 23.29 30.20 -12.13
C ALA A 20 22.47 28.89 -12.19
N GLU A 21 22.48 28.10 -11.11
CA GLU A 21 21.73 26.83 -11.03
C GLU A 21 20.21 27.07 -11.08
N LEU A 22 19.72 28.05 -10.33
CA LEU A 22 18.30 28.40 -10.29
C LEU A 22 17.84 29.05 -11.60
N SER A 23 18.69 29.87 -12.24
CA SER A 23 18.41 30.43 -13.57
C SER A 23 18.28 29.32 -14.62
N ARG A 24 19.17 28.31 -14.61
CA ARG A 24 19.04 27.15 -15.51
C ARG A 24 17.77 26.36 -15.26
N LEU A 25 17.42 26.12 -13.99
CA LEU A 25 16.17 25.45 -13.63
C LEU A 25 14.95 26.22 -14.15
N ARG A 26 14.93 27.54 -13.95
CA ARG A 26 13.87 28.43 -14.46
C ARG A 26 13.74 28.33 -15.98
N ASP A 27 14.84 28.50 -16.70
CA ASP A 27 14.84 28.53 -18.17
C ASP A 27 14.38 27.19 -18.75
N ARG A 28 14.80 26.07 -18.13
CA ARG A 28 14.32 24.74 -18.46
C ARG A 28 12.80 24.62 -18.26
N LEU A 29 12.29 24.93 -17.06
CA LEU A 29 10.87 24.81 -16.75
C LEU A 29 10.00 25.72 -17.64
N ARG A 30 10.47 26.92 -17.98
CA ARG A 30 9.83 27.82 -18.93
C ARG A 30 9.86 27.25 -20.34
N GLY A 31 10.98 26.66 -20.77
CA GLY A 31 11.12 26.03 -22.10
C GLY A 31 10.19 24.84 -22.31
N HIS A 32 9.81 24.12 -21.26
CA HIS A 32 8.74 23.11 -21.35
C HIS A 32 7.38 23.73 -21.75
N LEU A 33 7.25 25.05 -21.63
CA LEU A 33 6.15 25.94 -22.04
C LEU A 33 5.69 25.77 -23.48
N ASP A 34 6.68 25.73 -24.36
CA ASP A 34 6.51 26.08 -25.77
C ASP A 34 5.48 25.20 -26.50
N PRO A 35 5.48 23.86 -26.35
CA PRO A 35 4.49 23.02 -27.02
C PRO A 35 3.04 23.30 -26.64
N LEU A 36 2.77 23.85 -25.46
CA LEU A 36 1.43 24.22 -25.00
C LEU A 36 1.01 25.59 -25.54
N LEU A 37 1.95 26.49 -25.79
CA LEU A 37 1.68 27.82 -26.35
C LEU A 37 1.38 27.71 -27.85
N ASP A 38 2.11 26.85 -28.56
CA ASP A 38 2.03 26.68 -30.01
C ASP A 38 0.80 25.88 -30.48
N ARG A 39 -0.07 25.44 -29.55
CA ARG A 39 -1.22 24.58 -29.84
C ARG A 39 -2.51 25.10 -29.22
N PRO A 40 -3.69 24.74 -29.76
CA PRO A 40 -4.95 24.95 -29.08
C PRO A 40 -4.97 24.24 -27.73
N LEU A 41 -5.59 24.87 -26.72
CA LEU A 41 -5.80 24.24 -25.42
C LEU A 41 -6.75 23.05 -25.59
N PHE A 42 -6.34 21.89 -25.11
CA PHE A 42 -7.19 20.71 -25.02
C PHE A 42 -7.59 20.50 -23.56
N VAL A 43 -8.89 20.37 -23.29
CA VAL A 43 -9.44 20.02 -21.98
C VAL A 43 -10.41 18.85 -22.17
N PRO A 44 -10.15 17.67 -21.56
CA PRO A 44 -11.08 16.56 -21.62
C PRO A 44 -12.45 16.93 -21.06
N ASP A 45 -13.52 16.52 -21.73
CA ASP A 45 -14.91 16.83 -21.39
C ASP A 45 -15.64 15.69 -20.65
N ARG A 46 -14.90 14.66 -20.22
CA ARG A 46 -15.45 13.44 -19.61
C ARG A 46 -14.69 13.03 -18.36
N LYS A 47 -15.43 12.49 -17.41
CA LYS A 47 -14.88 11.82 -16.23
C LYS A 47 -14.28 10.45 -16.62
N PRO A 48 -13.01 10.15 -16.29
CA PRO A 48 -12.40 8.86 -16.53
C PRO A 48 -12.85 7.81 -15.51
N ALA A 49 -12.92 6.55 -15.93
CA ALA A 49 -13.12 5.41 -15.04
C ALA A 49 -11.84 4.57 -14.92
N LEU A 50 -11.60 3.99 -13.75
CA LEU A 50 -10.51 3.04 -13.52
C LEU A 50 -10.91 1.67 -14.06
N THR A 51 -10.07 1.01 -14.87
CA THR A 51 -10.30 -0.38 -15.35
C THR A 51 -9.03 -1.21 -15.19
N GLN A 52 -9.13 -2.53 -15.33
CA GLN A 52 -7.99 -3.44 -15.23
C GLN A 52 -7.03 -3.30 -16.42
N ASP A 53 -7.56 -3.07 -17.61
CA ASP A 53 -6.84 -3.04 -18.90
C ASP A 53 -6.54 -1.61 -19.41
N GLY A 54 -7.16 -0.59 -18.82
CA GLY A 54 -7.02 0.80 -19.21
C GLY A 54 -5.60 1.30 -18.99
N GLY A 55 -4.95 1.74 -20.07
CA GLY A 55 -3.57 2.20 -20.02
C GLY A 55 -2.53 1.10 -19.74
N ILE A 56 -2.87 -0.17 -20.00
CA ILE A 56 -1.98 -1.33 -19.87
C ILE A 56 -1.74 -1.98 -21.24
N CYS A 57 -0.52 -2.44 -21.48
CA CYS A 57 -0.15 -3.19 -22.68
C CYS A 57 -0.73 -4.61 -22.64
N ALA A 58 -1.45 -5.01 -23.68
CA ALA A 58 -2.03 -6.36 -23.75
C ALA A 58 -0.99 -7.48 -23.95
N GLU A 59 0.24 -7.16 -24.37
CA GLU A 59 1.29 -8.16 -24.67
C GLU A 59 2.23 -8.41 -23.49
N ASP A 60 2.58 -7.36 -22.74
CA ASP A 60 3.61 -7.40 -21.69
C ASP A 60 3.14 -6.83 -20.35
N ALA A 61 1.86 -6.45 -20.23
CA ALA A 61 1.24 -5.88 -19.03
C ALA A 61 1.88 -4.58 -18.51
N SER A 62 2.80 -3.96 -19.26
CA SER A 62 3.40 -2.68 -18.87
C SER A 62 2.41 -1.54 -18.96
N ARG A 63 2.54 -0.58 -18.03
CA ARG A 63 1.82 0.68 -18.13
C ARG A 63 2.21 1.44 -19.40
N LEU A 64 1.22 1.89 -20.15
CA LEU A 64 1.41 2.69 -21.37
C LEU A 64 1.93 4.09 -21.04
N GLU A 65 2.79 4.60 -21.92
CA GLU A 65 3.37 5.93 -21.84
C GLU A 65 2.29 7.01 -21.73
N PHE A 66 2.58 8.06 -20.97
CA PHE A 66 1.78 9.28 -20.98
C PHE A 66 2.43 10.29 -21.92
N ASP A 67 1.73 10.64 -22.99
CA ASP A 67 2.10 11.76 -23.86
C ASP A 67 0.92 12.74 -23.96
N PRO A 68 1.04 13.95 -23.39
CA PRO A 68 -0.05 14.92 -23.38
C PRO A 68 -0.44 15.43 -24.78
N LEU A 69 0.38 15.16 -25.81
CA LEU A 69 0.10 15.60 -27.18
C LEU A 69 -0.76 14.61 -27.98
N PHE A 70 -0.95 13.39 -27.48
CA PHE A 70 -1.63 12.31 -28.20
C PHE A 70 -2.73 11.66 -27.34
N PRO A 71 -3.92 12.27 -27.24
CA PRO A 71 -4.99 11.81 -26.36
C PRO A 71 -5.59 10.44 -26.71
N LYS A 72 -5.36 9.95 -27.93
CA LYS A 72 -5.98 8.75 -28.51
C LYS A 72 -4.97 7.72 -28.99
N ARG A 73 -3.69 7.87 -28.64
CA ARG A 73 -2.61 7.03 -29.15
C ARG A 73 -1.62 6.73 -28.04
N HIS A 74 -1.69 5.50 -27.50
CA HIS A 74 -1.02 5.11 -26.26
C HIS A 74 0.05 4.06 -26.55
N ARG A 75 1.33 4.45 -26.44
CA ARG A 75 2.46 3.57 -26.78
C ARG A 75 2.92 2.77 -25.57
N CYS A 76 3.22 1.48 -25.76
CA CYS A 76 3.92 0.68 -24.77
C CYS A 76 5.43 1.00 -24.80
N PRO A 77 6.06 1.32 -23.65
CA PRO A 77 7.49 1.60 -23.61
C PRO A 77 8.36 0.35 -23.84
N GLN A 78 7.82 -0.86 -23.60
CA GLN A 78 8.56 -2.12 -23.72
C GLN A 78 8.50 -2.69 -25.15
N CYS A 79 7.32 -3.12 -25.62
CA CYS A 79 7.19 -3.71 -26.96
C CYS A 79 6.99 -2.69 -28.09
N GLY A 80 6.79 -1.41 -27.79
CA GLY A 80 6.60 -0.34 -28.78
C GLY A 80 5.26 -0.32 -29.50
N ARG A 81 4.35 -1.27 -29.20
CA ARG A 81 2.99 -1.28 -29.77
C ARG A 81 2.20 -0.06 -29.34
N THR A 82 1.25 0.33 -30.20
CA THR A 82 0.36 1.45 -29.97
C THR A 82 -1.06 0.94 -29.78
N TYR A 83 -1.75 1.48 -28.80
CA TYR A 83 -3.13 1.20 -28.48
C TYR A 83 -3.99 2.46 -28.65
N ASP A 84 -5.24 2.25 -29.03
CA ASP A 84 -6.33 3.21 -28.98
C ASP A 84 -7.54 2.55 -28.30
N GLY A 85 -8.53 3.34 -27.91
CA GLY A 85 -9.76 2.84 -27.31
C GLY A 85 -10.09 3.49 -25.98
N GLU A 86 -11.38 3.52 -25.67
CA GLU A 86 -11.97 4.33 -24.59
C GLU A 86 -11.32 4.10 -23.22
N ARG A 87 -11.00 2.86 -22.86
CA ARG A 87 -10.37 2.55 -21.57
C ARG A 87 -8.93 3.06 -21.46
N HIS A 88 -8.18 3.00 -22.55
CA HIS A 88 -6.84 3.59 -22.60
C HIS A 88 -6.93 5.13 -22.57
N ASP A 89 -7.93 5.70 -23.23
CA ASP A 89 -8.21 7.13 -23.17
C ASP A 89 -8.57 7.58 -21.74
N TRP A 90 -9.38 6.83 -21.00
CA TRP A 90 -9.68 7.14 -19.59
C TRP A 90 -8.41 7.15 -18.72
N ALA A 91 -7.54 6.16 -18.89
CA ALA A 91 -6.24 6.09 -18.20
C ALA A 91 -5.30 7.24 -18.58
N TRP A 92 -5.47 7.82 -19.76
CA TRP A 92 -4.77 9.02 -20.19
C TRP A 92 -5.41 10.30 -19.63
N ILE A 93 -6.74 10.42 -19.64
CA ILE A 93 -7.49 11.62 -19.23
C ILE A 93 -7.18 12.01 -17.78
N TRP A 94 -7.19 11.07 -16.84
CA TRP A 94 -6.91 11.42 -15.44
C TRP A 94 -5.47 11.92 -15.25
N ARG A 95 -4.50 11.34 -15.96
CA ARG A 95 -3.10 11.81 -15.94
C ARG A 95 -3.01 13.20 -16.58
N TYR A 96 -3.76 13.42 -17.67
CA TYR A 96 -3.79 14.69 -18.35
C TYR A 96 -4.37 15.82 -17.48
N HIS A 97 -5.41 15.57 -16.68
CA HIS A 97 -5.92 16.60 -15.78
C HIS A 97 -4.89 17.01 -14.71
N LEU A 98 -4.15 16.06 -14.12
CA LEU A 98 -3.06 16.38 -13.19
C LEU A 98 -1.92 17.13 -13.88
N TRP A 99 -1.57 16.68 -15.08
CA TRP A 99 -0.56 17.32 -15.90
C TRP A 99 -0.95 18.77 -16.25
N LEU A 100 -2.18 19.00 -16.70
CA LEU A 100 -2.66 20.31 -17.14
C LEU A 100 -2.76 21.29 -15.97
N SER A 101 -3.24 20.85 -14.80
CA SER A 101 -3.26 21.70 -13.60
C SER A 101 -1.85 22.06 -13.12
N GLU A 102 -0.87 21.16 -13.28
CA GLU A 102 0.53 21.48 -12.99
C GLU A 102 1.12 22.45 -14.03
N ARG A 103 0.77 22.32 -15.32
CA ARG A 103 1.15 23.31 -16.34
C ARG A 103 0.54 24.68 -16.06
N ALA A 104 -0.66 24.76 -15.49
CA ALA A 104 -1.21 26.03 -15.01
C ALA A 104 -0.32 26.68 -13.93
N ILE A 105 0.24 25.91 -13.00
CA ILE A 105 1.22 26.42 -12.02
C ILE A 105 2.44 26.98 -12.75
N HIS A 106 3.02 26.22 -13.69
CA HIS A 106 4.22 26.65 -14.40
C HIS A 106 3.98 27.94 -15.21
N LEU A 107 2.85 28.05 -15.91
CA LEU A 107 2.47 29.27 -16.62
C LEU A 107 2.33 30.45 -15.66
N SER A 108 1.67 30.25 -14.52
CA SER A 108 1.49 31.27 -13.49
C SER A 108 2.80 31.68 -12.81
N LEU A 109 3.78 30.78 -12.68
CA LEU A 109 5.11 31.10 -12.13
C LEU A 109 5.89 32.09 -13.00
N PHE A 110 5.63 32.08 -14.31
CA PHE A 110 6.30 32.93 -15.30
C PHE A 110 5.36 33.98 -15.90
N ALA A 111 4.27 34.31 -15.21
CA ALA A 111 3.21 35.23 -15.63
C ALA A 111 3.63 36.72 -15.71
N GLU A 112 4.91 37.00 -15.96
CA GLU A 112 5.41 38.30 -16.42
C GLU A 112 5.25 38.44 -17.95
N GLU A 113 5.18 37.31 -18.68
CA GLU A 113 4.96 37.25 -20.12
C GLU A 113 3.45 37.19 -20.44
N ALA A 114 2.94 38.15 -21.23
CA ALA A 114 1.52 38.26 -21.55
C ALA A 114 0.89 36.96 -22.13
N GLN A 115 1.62 36.26 -22.99
CA GLN A 115 1.17 34.99 -23.57
C GLN A 115 0.97 33.88 -22.51
N LEU A 116 1.81 33.86 -21.47
CA LEU A 116 1.74 32.87 -20.39
C LEU A 116 0.57 33.20 -19.46
N VAL A 117 0.34 34.49 -19.18
CA VAL A 117 -0.83 34.99 -18.44
C VAL A 117 -2.13 34.55 -19.13
N THR A 118 -2.24 34.79 -20.44
CA THR A 118 -3.41 34.41 -21.22
C THR A 118 -3.64 32.90 -21.16
N ARG A 119 -2.61 32.09 -21.43
CA ARG A 119 -2.75 30.63 -21.42
C ARG A 119 -3.10 30.07 -20.04
N ALA A 120 -2.52 30.62 -18.96
CA ALA A 120 -2.90 30.25 -17.60
C ALA A 120 -4.38 30.55 -17.33
N GLY A 121 -4.84 31.75 -17.72
CA GLY A 121 -6.24 32.17 -17.61
C GLY A 121 -7.20 31.23 -18.34
N GLU A 122 -6.88 30.85 -19.59
CA GLU A 122 -7.68 29.91 -20.39
C GLU A 122 -7.85 28.55 -19.69
N ILE A 123 -6.79 28.00 -19.08
CA ILE A 123 -6.87 26.73 -18.36
C ILE A 123 -7.79 26.85 -17.14
N LEU A 124 -7.59 27.91 -16.35
CA LEU A 124 -8.39 28.16 -15.15
C LEU A 124 -9.87 28.34 -15.50
N GLU A 125 -10.17 29.14 -16.53
CA GLU A 125 -11.53 29.36 -17.01
C GLU A 125 -12.17 28.06 -17.53
N ALA A 126 -11.44 27.27 -18.32
CA ALA A 126 -11.96 26.01 -18.84
C ALA A 126 -12.37 25.03 -17.72
N TYR A 127 -11.61 24.97 -16.62
CA TYR A 127 -12.00 24.17 -15.46
C TYR A 127 -13.25 24.70 -14.75
N THR A 128 -13.40 26.03 -14.61
CA THR A 128 -14.61 26.61 -14.00
C THR A 128 -15.88 26.30 -14.77
N GLN A 129 -15.78 26.21 -16.11
CA GLN A 129 -16.90 25.87 -16.99
C GLN A 129 -17.17 24.36 -16.98
N LEU A 130 -16.13 23.52 -16.99
CA LEU A 130 -16.23 22.06 -17.06
C LEU A 130 -16.69 21.43 -15.74
N TYR A 131 -16.12 21.81 -14.60
CA TYR A 131 -16.30 21.09 -13.34
C TYR A 131 -17.78 20.95 -12.89
N PRO A 132 -18.64 21.98 -13.05
CA PRO A 132 -20.06 21.85 -12.71
C PRO A 132 -20.83 20.83 -13.56
N THR A 133 -20.36 20.53 -14.78
CA THR A 133 -21.05 19.62 -15.72
C THR A 133 -20.70 18.17 -15.50
N LEU A 134 -19.64 17.86 -14.75
CA LEU A 134 -19.16 16.50 -14.54
C LEU A 134 -19.91 15.80 -13.38
N PRO A 135 -20.28 14.52 -13.54
CA PRO A 135 -21.08 13.80 -12.55
C PRO A 135 -20.22 13.22 -11.40
N ASN A 136 -20.83 13.09 -10.22
CA ASN A 136 -20.26 12.32 -9.11
C ASN A 136 -20.72 10.85 -9.19
N LEU A 137 -20.23 10.14 -10.22
CA LEU A 137 -20.62 8.76 -10.59
C LEU A 137 -19.38 7.84 -10.70
N ASP A 138 -19.50 6.52 -10.53
CA ASP A 138 -18.41 5.54 -10.76
C ASP A 138 -17.14 5.80 -9.95
N ASN A 139 -17.33 6.18 -8.69
CA ASN A 139 -16.24 6.46 -7.78
C ASN A 139 -15.65 5.19 -7.17
N VAL A 140 -14.32 5.17 -7.11
CA VAL A 140 -13.52 4.08 -6.55
C VAL A 140 -13.18 4.45 -5.10
N LEU A 141 -12.46 5.54 -4.88
CA LEU A 141 -11.98 5.95 -3.56
C LEU A 141 -12.52 7.33 -3.19
N GLY A 142 -13.76 7.35 -2.68
CA GLY A 142 -14.42 8.59 -2.25
C GLY A 142 -15.15 9.35 -3.35
N PRO A 143 -15.96 10.37 -3.03
CA PRO A 143 -16.69 11.14 -4.04
C PRO A 143 -15.72 11.94 -4.89
N THR A 144 -16.07 12.16 -6.15
CA THR A 144 -15.32 13.03 -7.07
C THR A 144 -16.10 13.29 -8.34
N ARG A 145 -15.88 14.44 -8.98
CA ARG A 145 -16.46 14.76 -10.29
C ARG A 145 -15.47 14.59 -11.44
N LEU A 146 -14.20 14.92 -11.20
CA LEU A 146 -13.18 14.96 -12.27
C LEU A 146 -12.39 13.66 -12.40
N PHE A 147 -12.34 12.85 -11.33
CA PHE A 147 -11.54 11.63 -11.25
C PHE A 147 -12.40 10.48 -10.73
N PHE A 148 -11.80 9.31 -10.52
CA PHE A 148 -12.41 8.19 -9.81
C PHE A 148 -12.00 8.11 -8.32
N SER A 149 -11.17 9.05 -7.83
CA SER A 149 -10.80 9.16 -6.42
C SER A 149 -10.72 10.61 -5.89
N THR A 150 -11.15 10.82 -4.64
CA THR A 150 -11.08 12.11 -3.93
C THR A 150 -9.67 12.65 -3.74
N TYR A 151 -8.65 11.80 -3.56
CA TYR A 151 -7.28 12.31 -3.38
C TYR A 151 -6.74 12.92 -4.69
N LEU A 152 -7.12 12.37 -5.85
CA LEU A 152 -6.76 12.94 -7.15
C LEU A 152 -7.43 14.30 -7.34
N GLU A 153 -8.70 14.41 -6.92
CA GLU A 153 -9.41 15.68 -6.90
C GLU A 153 -8.76 16.69 -5.95
N SER A 154 -8.26 16.24 -4.80
CA SER A 154 -7.53 17.06 -3.84
C SER A 154 -6.21 17.59 -4.39
N ILE A 155 -5.43 16.76 -5.09
CA ILE A 155 -4.20 17.18 -5.78
C ILE A 155 -4.54 18.25 -6.83
N TRP A 156 -5.50 17.97 -7.72
CA TRP A 156 -5.91 18.89 -8.77
C TRP A 156 -6.41 20.21 -8.20
N LEU A 157 -7.31 20.19 -7.21
CA LEU A 157 -7.87 21.41 -6.61
C LEU A 157 -6.77 22.28 -6.01
N THR A 158 -5.83 21.65 -5.29
CA THR A 158 -4.66 22.34 -4.74
C THR A 158 -3.85 23.01 -5.84
N GLN A 159 -3.55 22.28 -6.93
CA GLN A 159 -2.76 22.84 -8.04
C GLN A 159 -3.46 24.01 -8.72
N ILE A 160 -4.78 23.93 -8.93
CA ILE A 160 -5.58 25.02 -9.50
C ILE A 160 -5.57 26.26 -8.60
N ILE A 161 -5.70 26.09 -7.28
CA ILE A 161 -5.66 27.21 -6.33
C ILE A 161 -4.26 27.83 -6.30
N VAL A 162 -3.20 27.02 -6.33
CA VAL A 162 -1.82 27.51 -6.39
C VAL A 162 -1.60 28.30 -7.69
N ALA A 163 -2.02 27.76 -8.84
CA ALA A 163 -1.92 28.44 -10.12
C ALA A 163 -2.68 29.78 -10.14
N GLY A 164 -3.92 29.81 -9.65
CA GLY A 164 -4.73 31.03 -9.56
C GLY A 164 -4.12 32.06 -8.60
N SER A 165 -3.58 31.62 -7.47
CA SER A 165 -2.91 32.50 -6.50
C SER A 165 -1.64 33.12 -7.10
N LEU A 166 -0.79 32.31 -7.74
CA LEU A 166 0.42 32.81 -8.41
C LEU A 166 0.10 33.80 -9.53
N LEU A 167 -0.92 33.50 -10.34
CA LEU A 167 -1.36 34.38 -11.43
C LEU A 167 -1.85 35.73 -10.92
N GLN A 168 -2.60 35.72 -9.81
CA GLN A 168 -3.06 36.94 -9.15
C GLN A 168 -1.87 37.76 -8.63
N GLU A 169 -0.90 37.14 -7.97
CA GLU A 169 0.24 37.88 -7.37
C GLU A 169 1.25 38.37 -8.41
N GLN A 170 1.46 37.63 -9.50
CA GLN A 170 2.40 37.96 -10.58
C GLN A 170 1.81 38.97 -11.57
N ALA A 171 0.58 38.73 -12.05
CA ALA A 171 -0.01 39.48 -13.16
C ALA A 171 -1.22 40.35 -12.76
N GLY A 172 -1.69 40.28 -11.51
CA GLY A 172 -2.90 40.98 -11.06
C GLY A 172 -4.21 40.40 -11.62
N LEU A 173 -4.15 39.28 -12.35
CA LEU A 173 -5.32 38.64 -12.94
C LEU A 173 -5.99 37.70 -11.92
N ARG A 174 -7.23 37.99 -11.56
CA ARG A 174 -8.02 37.19 -10.62
C ARG A 174 -9.07 36.37 -11.38
N ALA A 175 -8.83 35.07 -11.50
CA ALA A 175 -9.83 34.12 -12.03
C ALA A 175 -10.96 33.91 -11.02
N ASP A 176 -12.21 33.81 -11.49
CA ASP A 176 -13.36 33.50 -10.63
C ASP A 176 -13.48 31.99 -10.36
N LEU A 177 -12.60 31.50 -9.48
CA LEU A 177 -12.56 30.08 -9.12
C LEU A 177 -13.54 29.71 -7.99
N ALA A 178 -14.11 30.69 -7.29
CA ALA A 178 -14.77 30.47 -5.99
C ALA A 178 -15.93 29.47 -6.03
N PRO A 179 -16.85 29.49 -7.01
CA PRO A 179 -17.94 28.50 -7.07
C PRO A 179 -17.43 27.06 -7.22
N MET A 180 -16.46 26.86 -8.12
CA MET A 180 -15.85 25.55 -8.36
C MET A 180 -15.06 25.06 -7.14
N VAL A 181 -14.24 25.93 -6.55
CA VAL A 181 -13.45 25.62 -5.35
C VAL A 181 -14.35 25.21 -4.20
N ARG A 182 -15.46 25.93 -3.97
CA ARG A 182 -16.43 25.58 -2.92
C ARG A 182 -17.07 24.21 -3.18
N ALA A 183 -17.53 23.96 -4.40
CA ALA A 183 -18.16 22.69 -4.77
C ALA A 183 -17.21 21.48 -4.57
N SER A 184 -15.94 21.62 -4.98
CA SER A 184 -14.94 20.57 -4.80
C SER A 184 -14.52 20.40 -3.33
N ALA A 185 -14.34 21.50 -2.60
CA ALA A 185 -14.02 21.45 -1.17
C ALA A 185 -15.13 20.80 -0.33
N ASP A 186 -16.40 21.10 -0.62
CA ASP A 186 -17.55 20.46 0.05
C ASP A 186 -17.60 18.95 -0.22
N LEU A 187 -17.30 18.56 -1.45
CA LEU A 187 -17.20 17.17 -1.84
C LEU A 187 -16.07 16.45 -1.09
N ILE A 188 -14.86 17.03 -1.07
CA ILE A 188 -13.70 16.48 -0.33
C ILE A 188 -14.01 16.40 1.18
N ARG A 189 -14.59 17.46 1.75
CA ARG A 189 -14.99 17.53 3.18
C ARG A 189 -16.02 16.48 3.56
N SER A 190 -16.85 16.03 2.61
CA SER A 190 -17.85 14.99 2.84
C SER A 190 -17.25 13.59 3.01
N PHE A 191 -15.96 13.42 2.74
CA PHE A 191 -15.25 12.14 2.81
C PHE A 191 -13.96 12.25 3.62
N ASP A 192 -14.13 12.11 4.94
CA ASP A 192 -13.00 11.96 5.86
C ASP A 192 -12.50 10.50 5.82
N GLU A 193 -11.29 10.31 5.33
CA GLU A 193 -10.64 8.99 5.20
C GLU A 193 -9.91 8.53 6.47
N GLY A 194 -10.03 9.28 7.57
CA GLY A 194 -9.42 8.92 8.84
C GLY A 194 -7.89 9.03 8.82
N TRP A 195 -7.21 7.96 9.24
CA TRP A 195 -5.75 7.90 9.37
C TRP A 195 -5.00 7.56 8.07
N SER A 196 -5.65 7.70 6.92
CA SER A 196 -5.11 7.39 5.59
C SER A 196 -4.13 8.46 5.10
N ASN A 197 -3.04 8.04 4.44
CA ASN A 197 -2.15 8.93 3.69
C ASN A 197 -2.90 9.85 2.71
N ARG A 198 -4.03 9.41 2.16
CA ARG A 198 -4.89 10.21 1.27
C ARG A 198 -5.58 11.35 2.02
N GLN A 199 -5.89 11.18 3.30
CA GLN A 199 -6.47 12.26 4.12
C GLN A 199 -5.49 13.42 4.27
N VAL A 200 -4.17 13.20 4.18
CA VAL A 200 -3.18 14.29 4.14
C VAL A 200 -3.41 15.19 2.93
N TRP A 201 -3.69 14.62 1.76
CA TRP A 201 -4.01 15.38 0.55
C TRP A 201 -5.36 16.06 0.62
N ASN A 202 -6.37 15.39 1.19
CA ASN A 202 -7.68 16.01 1.45
C ASN A 202 -7.51 17.24 2.36
N ASN A 203 -6.73 17.14 3.43
CA ASN A 203 -6.44 18.27 4.32
C ASN A 203 -5.71 19.41 3.59
N LEU A 204 -4.73 19.11 2.74
CA LEU A 204 -4.05 20.10 1.92
C LEU A 204 -5.02 20.85 0.99
N ALA A 205 -5.93 20.13 0.33
CA ALA A 205 -6.92 20.74 -0.54
C ALA A 205 -7.93 21.60 0.25
N LEU A 206 -8.38 21.13 1.41
CA LEU A 206 -9.29 21.88 2.29
C LEU A 206 -8.63 23.14 2.85
N ALA A 207 -7.37 23.06 3.30
CA ALA A 207 -6.61 24.24 3.75
C ALA A 207 -6.46 25.25 2.59
N SER A 208 -6.06 24.78 1.40
CA SER A 208 -5.92 25.63 0.22
C SER A 208 -7.24 26.31 -0.17
N ALA A 209 -8.34 25.55 -0.16
CA ALA A 209 -9.68 26.07 -0.46
C ALA A 209 -10.14 27.08 0.59
N GLY A 210 -9.92 26.81 1.88
CA GLY A 210 -10.23 27.72 2.97
C GLY A 210 -9.52 29.06 2.81
N LEU A 211 -8.22 29.04 2.48
CA LEU A 211 -7.43 30.25 2.24
C LEU A 211 -7.88 31.04 1.00
N TRP A 212 -8.34 30.35 -0.05
CA TRP A 212 -8.87 30.99 -1.25
C TRP A 212 -10.24 31.64 -1.00
N LEU A 213 -11.12 30.94 -0.28
CA LEU A 213 -12.50 31.35 -0.01
C LEU A 213 -12.63 32.30 1.18
N GLY A 214 -11.60 32.43 2.03
CA GLY A 214 -11.69 33.13 3.32
C GLY A 214 -12.55 32.36 4.33
N ASP A 215 -12.46 31.03 4.32
CA ASP A 215 -13.24 30.11 5.15
C ASP A 215 -12.33 29.46 6.21
N ASP A 216 -12.31 30.06 7.40
CA ASP A 216 -11.45 29.64 8.52
C ASP A 216 -11.83 28.25 9.05
N ASP A 217 -13.08 27.81 8.90
CA ASP A 217 -13.54 26.49 9.34
C ASP A 217 -12.87 25.38 8.52
N LEU A 218 -12.70 25.59 7.21
CA LEU A 218 -11.97 24.65 6.35
C LEU A 218 -10.49 24.55 6.75
N VAL A 219 -9.85 25.68 7.05
CA VAL A 219 -8.45 25.72 7.50
C VAL A 219 -8.31 25.03 8.86
N HIS A 220 -9.16 25.38 9.82
CA HIS A 220 -9.17 24.76 11.15
C HIS A 220 -9.39 23.24 11.06
N ARG A 221 -10.34 22.79 10.23
CA ARG A 221 -10.57 21.35 10.03
C ARG A 221 -9.36 20.63 9.45
N ALA A 222 -8.69 21.23 8.46
CA ALA A 222 -7.52 20.64 7.82
C ALA A 222 -6.30 20.55 8.75
N VAL A 223 -6.13 21.50 9.68
CA VAL A 223 -4.95 21.57 10.56
C VAL A 223 -5.21 20.86 11.89
N ASP A 224 -6.31 21.19 12.55
CA ASP A 224 -6.63 20.86 13.95
C ASP A 224 -7.90 19.99 14.11
N GLY A 225 -8.58 19.67 13.00
CA GLY A 225 -9.74 18.78 13.01
C GLY A 225 -9.41 17.33 13.42
N PRO A 226 -10.45 16.46 13.51
CA PRO A 226 -10.33 15.08 14.00
C PRO A 226 -9.28 14.20 13.29
N HIS A 227 -8.95 14.51 12.03
CA HIS A 227 -7.87 13.88 11.27
C HIS A 227 -7.01 14.94 10.54
N GLY A 228 -6.89 16.14 11.13
CA GLY A 228 -6.09 17.24 10.61
C GLY A 228 -4.58 16.97 10.66
N PHE A 229 -3.78 17.83 10.02
CA PHE A 229 -2.33 17.66 9.89
C PHE A 229 -1.61 17.37 11.22
N ARG A 230 -1.86 18.18 12.27
CA ARG A 230 -1.15 18.01 13.55
C ARG A 230 -1.46 16.66 14.19
N LEU A 231 -2.70 16.20 14.05
CA LEU A 231 -3.15 14.96 14.64
C LEU A 231 -2.65 13.75 13.84
N GLN A 232 -2.64 13.81 12.51
CA GLN A 232 -2.01 12.77 11.68
C GLN A 232 -0.50 12.67 11.93
N LEU A 233 0.23 13.78 11.99
CA LEU A 233 1.66 13.76 12.35
C LEU A 233 1.90 13.10 13.72
N ARG A 234 0.96 13.25 14.66
CA ARG A 234 1.07 12.63 15.97
C ARG A 234 0.75 11.14 15.98
N GLN A 235 -0.27 10.71 15.24
CA GLN A 235 -0.80 9.34 15.33
C GLN A 235 -0.21 8.39 14.27
N CYS A 236 0.10 8.90 13.08
CA CYS A 236 0.45 8.11 11.91
C CYS A 236 1.96 8.10 11.61
N VAL A 237 2.70 9.07 12.14
CA VAL A 237 4.17 9.06 12.09
C VAL A 237 4.68 8.40 13.35
N THR A 238 5.39 7.28 13.17
CA THR A 238 5.94 6.49 14.28
C THR A 238 6.94 7.32 15.10
N GLU A 239 7.32 6.82 16.28
CA GLU A 239 8.37 7.47 17.06
C GLU A 239 9.73 7.47 16.35
N ASP A 240 9.93 6.54 15.42
CA ASP A 240 11.12 6.46 14.57
C ASP A 240 11.04 7.38 13.33
N GLY A 241 9.88 7.99 13.07
CA GLY A 241 9.69 8.96 11.99
C GLY A 241 9.14 8.39 10.67
N LEU A 242 8.93 7.08 10.57
CA LEU A 242 8.30 6.47 9.39
C LEU A 242 6.78 6.66 9.41
N TRP A 243 6.17 6.62 8.23
CA TRP A 243 4.73 6.60 8.10
C TRP A 243 4.23 5.17 8.35
N PHE A 244 3.21 5.00 9.17
CA PHE A 244 2.76 3.66 9.62
C PHE A 244 2.21 2.77 8.49
N GLU A 245 1.85 3.31 7.33
CA GLU A 245 1.39 2.51 6.18
C GLU A 245 2.53 1.96 5.30
N GLY A 246 3.79 2.22 5.65
CA GLY A 246 4.95 1.68 4.93
C GLY A 246 5.70 2.71 4.07
N GLU A 247 6.81 2.28 3.46
CA GLU A 247 7.79 3.16 2.81
C GLU A 247 7.28 3.85 1.55
N ASN A 248 6.49 3.16 0.71
CA ASN A 248 5.91 3.80 -0.48
C ASN A 248 4.97 4.96 -0.09
N TYR A 249 4.06 4.68 0.85
CA TYR A 249 3.10 5.68 1.33
C TYR A 249 3.73 6.76 2.20
N HIS A 250 4.93 6.51 2.75
CA HIS A 250 5.70 7.53 3.44
C HIS A 250 5.99 8.74 2.54
N PHE A 251 6.51 8.53 1.33
CA PHE A 251 6.83 9.63 0.42
C PHE A 251 5.57 10.26 -0.20
N PHE A 252 4.49 9.51 -0.33
CA PHE A 252 3.19 10.05 -0.72
C PHE A 252 2.64 11.00 0.35
N ALA A 253 2.63 10.60 1.62
CA ALA A 253 2.20 11.44 2.74
C ALA A 253 3.15 12.64 2.97
N LEU A 254 4.47 12.42 2.90
CA LEU A 254 5.48 13.46 3.10
C LEU A 254 5.33 14.61 2.10
N ARG A 255 5.01 14.32 0.83
CA ARG A 255 4.73 15.35 -0.19
C ARG A 255 3.51 16.19 0.18
N GLY A 256 2.42 15.54 0.60
CA GLY A 256 1.21 16.23 1.05
C GLY A 256 1.45 17.11 2.28
N PHE A 257 2.21 16.60 3.27
CA PHE A 257 2.58 17.37 4.45
C PHE A 257 3.51 18.55 4.13
N LEU A 258 4.51 18.35 3.27
CA LEU A 258 5.43 19.40 2.86
C LEU A 258 4.67 20.55 2.21
N LEU A 259 3.84 20.25 1.20
CA LEU A 259 3.08 21.29 0.52
C LEU A 259 2.01 21.90 1.45
N GLY A 260 1.39 21.08 2.31
CA GLY A 260 0.46 21.54 3.34
C GLY A 260 1.07 22.53 4.32
N ALA A 261 2.29 22.23 4.80
CA ALA A 261 3.04 23.10 5.70
C ALA A 261 3.38 24.45 5.03
N GLU A 262 3.81 24.45 3.75
CA GLU A 262 4.04 25.69 3.01
C GLU A 262 2.76 26.51 2.82
N VAL A 263 1.62 25.86 2.52
CA VAL A 263 0.31 26.53 2.34
C VAL A 263 -0.14 27.23 3.63
N VAL A 264 -0.15 26.53 4.76
CA VAL A 264 -0.68 27.11 6.02
C VAL A 264 0.30 28.10 6.66
N ARG A 265 1.59 28.00 6.35
CA ARG A 265 2.61 28.98 6.75
C ARG A 265 2.34 30.37 6.17
N ALA A 266 1.71 30.46 5.00
CA ALA A 266 1.34 31.74 4.38
C ALA A 266 0.35 32.59 5.21
N VAL A 267 -0.33 31.98 6.20
CA VAL A 267 -1.20 32.67 7.16
C VAL A 267 -0.64 32.66 8.59
N GLY A 268 0.66 32.46 8.74
CA GLY A 268 1.35 32.49 10.03
C GLY A 268 1.23 31.19 10.84
N LEU A 269 0.66 30.12 10.28
CA LEU A 269 0.63 28.80 10.91
C LEU A 269 1.86 27.99 10.47
N ASP A 270 2.99 28.18 11.14
CA ASP A 270 4.21 27.48 10.77
C ASP A 270 4.30 26.08 11.43
N LEU A 271 4.09 25.03 10.63
CA LEU A 271 4.20 23.63 11.10
C LEU A 271 5.67 23.19 11.29
N TYR A 272 6.64 23.86 10.67
CA TYR A 272 8.06 23.55 10.84
C TYR A 272 8.58 24.07 12.19
N ASP A 273 8.14 25.25 12.61
CA ASP A 273 8.53 25.86 13.88
C ASP A 273 7.70 25.36 15.08
N ASP A 274 6.53 24.74 14.86
CA ASP A 274 5.77 24.09 15.93
C ASP A 274 6.57 22.92 16.56
N PRO A 275 6.87 22.94 17.88
CA PRO A 275 7.79 21.98 18.49
C PRO A 275 7.41 20.50 18.36
N ARG A 276 6.11 20.21 18.19
CA ARG A 276 5.59 18.84 18.06
C ARG A 276 5.54 18.42 16.59
N SER A 277 4.90 19.23 15.75
CA SER A 277 4.71 18.97 14.33
C SER A 277 6.04 19.04 13.58
N GLY A 278 6.84 20.07 13.84
CA GLY A 278 8.16 20.27 13.23
C GLY A 278 9.11 19.12 13.53
N ARG A 279 9.09 18.59 14.75
CA ARG A 279 9.87 17.39 15.13
C ARG A 279 9.47 16.16 14.32
N LYS A 280 8.16 15.91 14.17
CA LYS A 280 7.63 14.77 13.41
C LYS A 280 7.90 14.93 11.90
N LEU A 281 7.68 16.12 11.34
CA LEU A 281 8.02 16.44 9.94
C LEU A 281 9.51 16.23 9.68
N ARG A 282 10.37 16.77 10.54
CA ARG A 282 11.82 16.57 10.45
C ARG A 282 12.19 15.09 10.49
N SER A 283 11.60 14.30 11.39
CA SER A 283 11.88 12.86 11.45
C SER A 283 11.46 12.12 10.18
N MET A 284 10.37 12.55 9.52
CA MET A 284 9.96 11.93 8.25
C MET A 284 11.03 12.07 7.16
N PHE A 285 11.72 13.20 7.05
CA PHE A 285 12.82 13.33 6.07
C PHE A 285 14.04 12.47 6.37
N LEU A 286 14.22 12.04 7.62
CA LEU A 286 15.42 11.32 8.06
C LEU A 286 15.21 9.80 8.11
N ALA A 287 14.03 9.35 8.52
CA ALA A 287 13.76 7.96 8.82
C ALA A 287 13.93 6.99 7.63
N PRO A 288 13.53 7.31 6.38
CA PRO A 288 13.78 6.43 5.23
C PRO A 288 15.26 6.16 4.96
N LEU A 289 16.15 7.07 5.38
CA LEU A 289 17.59 6.89 5.20
C LEU A 289 18.13 5.77 6.11
N ASP A 290 17.47 5.51 7.24
CA ASP A 290 17.82 4.43 8.16
C ASP A 290 17.42 3.04 7.61
N THR A 291 16.55 2.97 6.61
CA THR A 291 16.02 1.71 6.06
C THR A 291 16.44 1.40 4.63
N VAL A 292 16.91 2.40 3.87
CA VAL A 292 17.32 2.25 2.49
C VAL A 292 18.46 1.23 2.32
N LEU A 293 18.41 0.48 1.21
CA LEU A 293 19.47 -0.44 0.81
C LEU A 293 20.77 0.32 0.48
N PRO A 294 21.94 -0.34 0.49
CA PRO A 294 23.23 0.31 0.23
C PRO A 294 23.33 1.06 -1.11
N ASP A 295 22.59 0.64 -2.15
CA ASP A 295 22.53 1.31 -3.46
C ASP A 295 21.44 2.40 -3.56
N LEU A 296 20.94 2.85 -2.41
CA LEU A 296 19.86 3.83 -2.30
C LEU A 296 18.51 3.37 -2.88
N THR A 297 18.31 2.05 -3.04
CA THR A 297 17.00 1.47 -3.36
C THR A 297 16.15 1.31 -2.10
N LEU A 298 14.88 1.70 -2.19
CA LEU A 298 13.90 1.43 -1.15
C LEU A 298 13.57 -0.07 -1.12
N PRO A 299 13.65 -0.74 0.03
CA PRO A 299 13.12 -2.09 0.19
C PRO A 299 11.59 -2.07 -0.01
N ALA A 300 11.08 -3.00 -0.81
CA ALA A 300 9.70 -2.99 -1.27
C ALA A 300 8.71 -3.55 -0.24
N ARG A 301 8.74 -3.03 0.99
CA ARG A 301 7.93 -3.54 2.11
C ARG A 301 6.45 -3.29 1.94
N GLY A 302 5.64 -4.31 2.19
CA GLY A 302 4.19 -4.21 2.08
C GLY A 302 3.76 -3.73 0.70
N ASP A 303 2.73 -2.89 0.64
CA ASP A 303 2.30 -2.28 -0.61
C ASP A 303 3.28 -1.23 -1.13
N SER A 304 4.35 -1.69 -1.77
CA SER A 304 5.38 -0.85 -2.35
C SER A 304 5.79 -1.35 -3.74
N PRO A 305 6.03 -0.46 -4.72
CA PRO A 305 6.62 -0.84 -5.99
C PRO A 305 8.04 -1.40 -5.78
N PHE A 306 8.36 -2.49 -6.46
CA PHE A 306 9.68 -3.10 -6.37
C PHE A 306 10.76 -2.29 -7.10
N GLY A 307 11.96 -2.23 -6.51
CA GLY A 307 13.15 -1.69 -7.16
C GLY A 307 13.16 -0.16 -7.35
N VAL A 308 12.46 0.59 -6.49
CA VAL A 308 12.45 2.07 -6.54
C VAL A 308 13.70 2.64 -5.89
N SER A 309 14.52 3.35 -6.67
CA SER A 309 15.70 4.06 -6.18
C SER A 309 15.41 5.50 -5.80
N LEU A 310 16.05 5.99 -4.74
CA LEU A 310 16.08 7.40 -4.35
C LEU A 310 16.81 8.29 -5.37
N ARG A 311 17.57 7.70 -6.32
CA ARG A 311 18.26 8.40 -7.42
C ARG A 311 17.29 8.90 -8.52
N GLN A 312 16.28 9.66 -8.10
CA GLN A 312 15.28 10.34 -8.95
C GLN A 312 15.02 11.78 -8.46
N GLU A 313 14.71 12.70 -9.37
CA GLU A 313 14.52 14.12 -9.11
C GLU A 313 13.45 14.38 -8.04
N ARG A 314 12.36 13.58 -8.04
CA ARG A 314 11.25 13.74 -7.09
C ARG A 314 11.68 13.60 -5.62
N PHE A 315 12.67 12.76 -5.34
CA PHE A 315 13.18 12.57 -3.99
C PHE A 315 14.17 13.67 -3.62
N ALA A 316 15.08 14.02 -4.54
CA ALA A 316 16.02 15.12 -4.33
C ALA A 316 15.29 16.45 -4.08
N GLU A 317 14.20 16.73 -4.81
CA GLU A 317 13.39 17.93 -4.59
C GLU A 317 12.81 18.00 -3.16
N LEU A 318 12.31 16.88 -2.62
CA LEU A 318 11.81 16.83 -1.24
C LEU A 318 12.90 17.21 -0.23
N TRP A 319 14.11 16.69 -0.40
CA TRP A 319 15.23 17.00 0.49
C TRP A 319 15.80 18.41 0.28
N GLU A 320 15.79 18.97 -0.93
CA GLU A 320 16.19 20.37 -1.17
C GLU A 320 15.24 21.35 -0.47
N VAL A 321 13.93 21.08 -0.49
CA VAL A 321 12.96 21.88 0.26
C VAL A 321 13.18 21.68 1.77
N ALA A 322 13.40 20.44 2.22
CA ALA A 322 13.71 20.18 3.64
C ALA A 322 14.99 20.88 4.10
N ARG A 323 16.04 20.92 3.27
CA ARG A 323 17.31 21.63 3.52
C ARG A 323 17.12 23.13 3.67
N ALA A 324 16.08 23.69 3.04
CA ALA A 324 15.71 25.09 3.17
C ALA A 324 14.89 25.40 4.44
N ARG A 325 14.47 24.38 5.20
CA ARG A 325 13.69 24.52 6.44
C ARG A 325 14.43 24.02 7.68
N PHE A 326 15.22 22.97 7.52
CA PHE A 326 15.96 22.32 8.61
C PHE A 326 17.47 22.39 8.37
N ARG A 327 18.23 22.59 9.45
CA ARG A 327 19.70 22.52 9.45
C ARG A 327 20.13 21.11 9.86
N GLU A 328 20.22 20.20 8.89
CA GLU A 328 20.52 18.79 9.14
C GLU A 328 21.68 18.27 8.30
N ALA A 329 22.76 17.86 8.96
CA ALA A 329 23.92 17.25 8.28
C ALA A 329 23.54 16.00 7.48
N ARG A 330 22.58 15.20 7.99
CA ARG A 330 22.07 14.02 7.27
C ARG A 330 21.40 14.39 5.94
N ILE A 331 20.73 15.55 5.86
CA ILE A 331 20.10 16.05 4.62
C ILE A 331 21.18 16.51 3.64
N GLU A 332 22.20 17.25 4.11
CA GLU A 332 23.35 17.64 3.29
C GLU A 332 24.06 16.42 2.69
N ARG A 333 24.27 15.37 3.51
CA ARG A 333 24.93 14.14 3.10
C ARG A 333 24.14 13.33 2.08
N VAL A 334 22.84 13.10 2.30
CA VAL A 334 22.04 12.36 1.32
C VAL A 334 21.96 13.10 0.00
N LEU A 335 21.79 14.44 0.01
CA LEU A 335 21.78 15.22 -1.24
C LEU A 335 23.11 15.14 -1.98
N THR A 336 24.25 15.19 -1.26
CA THR A 336 25.56 14.99 -1.88
C THR A 336 25.66 13.60 -2.52
N GLY A 337 25.20 12.55 -1.84
CA GLY A 337 25.14 11.19 -2.39
C GLY A 337 24.16 11.03 -3.56
N LEU A 338 23.06 11.78 -3.59
CA LEU A 338 22.10 11.77 -4.70
C LEU A 338 22.63 12.49 -5.95
N TYR A 339 23.48 13.51 -5.78
CA TYR A 339 24.11 14.26 -6.88
C TYR A 339 25.47 13.72 -7.30
N ALA A 340 25.94 12.60 -6.73
CA ALA A 340 27.19 11.99 -7.12
C ALA A 340 27.21 11.65 -8.63
N ASP A 341 28.36 11.85 -9.27
CA ASP A 341 28.55 11.64 -10.71
C ASP A 341 29.03 10.21 -11.01
N ASP A 342 28.25 9.24 -10.53
CA ASP A 342 28.57 7.81 -10.51
C ASP A 342 27.55 6.94 -11.28
N LEU A 343 26.51 7.56 -11.86
CA LEU A 343 25.51 6.89 -12.67
C LEU A 343 25.34 7.58 -14.03
N PRO A 344 24.81 6.88 -15.06
CA PRO A 344 24.50 7.48 -16.34
C PRO A 344 23.48 8.62 -16.24
N GLU A 345 23.62 9.59 -17.13
CA GLU A 345 22.63 10.65 -17.31
C GLU A 345 21.34 10.10 -17.90
N ARG A 346 20.20 10.55 -17.37
CA ARG A 346 18.87 10.16 -17.87
C ARG A 346 18.29 11.22 -18.79
N ALA A 347 17.42 10.76 -19.69
CA ALA A 347 16.60 11.63 -20.49
C ALA A 347 15.70 12.48 -19.59
N ASP A 348 15.65 13.76 -19.89
CA ASP A 348 14.75 14.68 -19.21
C ASP A 348 13.29 14.37 -19.62
N PRO A 349 12.40 14.07 -18.66
CA PRO A 349 10.98 13.85 -18.98
C PRO A 349 10.31 15.11 -19.57
N GLY A 350 10.89 16.30 -19.34
CA GLY A 350 10.53 17.52 -20.03
C GLY A 350 9.07 17.90 -19.83
N PHE A 351 8.41 18.20 -20.96
CA PHE A 351 6.99 18.53 -21.03
C PHE A 351 6.06 17.44 -20.49
N ARG A 352 6.50 16.18 -20.40
CA ARG A 352 5.66 15.04 -20.00
C ARG A 352 5.63 14.80 -18.49
N GLU A 353 6.39 15.54 -17.69
CA GLU A 353 6.47 15.34 -16.24
C GLU A 353 5.14 15.63 -15.53
N ILE A 354 4.85 14.85 -14.49
CA ILE A 354 3.72 15.05 -13.56
C ILE A 354 4.25 14.89 -12.13
N ALA A 355 4.66 15.97 -11.46
CA ALA A 355 5.45 15.85 -10.23
C ALA A 355 4.68 15.24 -9.04
N GLU A 356 3.37 15.46 -8.97
CA GLU A 356 2.54 14.93 -7.87
C GLU A 356 2.09 13.48 -8.11
N GLN A 357 2.26 12.94 -9.31
CA GLN A 357 2.03 11.53 -9.58
C GLN A 357 3.33 10.73 -9.42
N GLU A 358 3.28 9.58 -8.75
CA GLU A 358 4.44 8.70 -8.65
C GLU A 358 4.71 8.03 -10.00
N ILE A 359 5.85 8.39 -10.60
CA ILE A 359 6.38 7.78 -11.81
C ILE A 359 7.75 7.20 -11.44
N ASN A 360 7.82 5.88 -11.33
CA ASN A 360 9.06 5.18 -11.04
C ASN A 360 9.92 5.07 -12.28
N ARG A 361 11.20 5.39 -12.14
CA ARG A 361 12.20 5.38 -13.21
C ARG A 361 13.42 4.59 -12.76
N GLU A 362 14.21 4.14 -13.72
CA GLU A 362 15.55 3.63 -13.44
C GLU A 362 16.38 4.69 -12.69
N PRO A 363 17.28 4.26 -11.77
CA PRO A 363 18.22 5.15 -11.12
C PRO A 363 19.11 5.84 -12.15
N GLY A 364 19.50 7.08 -11.89
CA GLY A 364 20.45 7.79 -12.73
C GLY A 364 21.07 9.00 -12.05
N ARG A 365 21.93 9.71 -12.79
CA ARG A 365 22.46 11.00 -12.35
C ARG A 365 21.34 12.01 -12.19
N ILE A 366 21.30 12.67 -11.02
CA ILE A 366 20.39 13.76 -10.73
C ILE A 366 21.14 15.09 -10.87
N ARG A 367 20.46 16.13 -11.37
CA ARG A 367 20.97 17.49 -11.43
C ARG A 367 20.00 18.47 -10.77
N ARG A 368 20.54 19.45 -10.06
CA ARG A 368 19.74 20.46 -9.35
C ARG A 368 18.95 21.34 -10.32
N ASP A 369 19.53 21.65 -11.48
CA ASP A 369 18.85 22.34 -12.59
C ASP A 369 17.78 21.53 -13.33
N ARG A 370 17.56 20.25 -12.94
CA ARG A 370 16.50 19.39 -13.49
C ARG A 370 15.36 19.07 -12.53
N LEU A 371 15.36 19.66 -11.33
CA LEU A 371 14.28 19.48 -10.36
C LEU A 371 12.97 20.15 -10.82
N GLY A 372 11.94 20.10 -9.98
CA GLY A 372 10.61 20.64 -10.26
C GLY A 372 10.43 22.09 -9.83
N TRP A 373 9.18 22.55 -9.92
CA TRP A 373 8.81 23.92 -9.59
C TRP A 373 8.91 24.25 -8.09
N LYS A 374 8.82 23.24 -7.21
CA LYS A 374 8.97 23.41 -5.76
C LYS A 374 10.43 23.73 -5.41
N ALA A 375 11.37 23.06 -6.07
CA ALA A 375 12.79 23.44 -5.98
C ALA A 375 13.01 24.88 -6.47
N LEU A 376 12.38 25.30 -7.57
CA LEU A 376 12.51 26.68 -8.04
C LEU A 376 12.04 27.70 -6.97
N LEU A 377 10.98 27.40 -6.22
CA LEU A 377 10.47 28.28 -5.17
C LEU A 377 11.30 28.25 -3.88
N TRP A 378 11.85 27.10 -3.48
CA TRP A 378 12.38 26.94 -2.12
C TRP A 378 13.79 26.37 -2.00
N MET A 379 14.37 25.80 -3.05
CA MET A 379 15.75 25.29 -3.03
C MET A 379 16.74 26.42 -2.74
N ARG A 380 17.68 26.17 -1.83
CA ARG A 380 18.77 27.12 -1.54
C ARG A 380 19.70 27.25 -2.76
N PRO A 381 20.25 28.44 -3.08
CA PRO A 381 21.17 28.60 -4.21
C PRO A 381 22.45 27.75 -4.09
N ASP A 382 23.03 27.70 -2.90
CA ASP A 382 24.29 26.99 -2.63
C ASP A 382 24.11 25.46 -2.74
N PRO A 383 25.10 24.72 -3.26
CA PRO A 383 25.05 23.27 -3.32
C PRO A 383 25.12 22.65 -1.91
N PRO A 384 24.67 21.38 -1.74
CA PRO A 384 24.89 20.67 -0.49
C PRO A 384 26.39 20.52 -0.21
N ASN A 385 26.75 20.51 1.07
CA ASN A 385 28.15 20.53 1.50
C ASN A 385 28.39 19.54 2.66
N ASP A 386 28.48 18.25 2.33
CA ASP A 386 28.94 17.17 3.22
C ASP A 386 29.56 16.06 2.36
N ASP A 387 30.87 15.86 2.49
CA ASP A 387 31.66 14.86 1.74
C ASP A 387 31.69 13.48 2.40
N GLY A 388 30.93 13.28 3.47
CA GLY A 388 30.82 12.00 4.16
C GLY A 388 30.08 10.96 3.33
N VAL A 389 30.51 9.70 3.42
CA VAL A 389 29.77 8.57 2.86
C VAL A 389 28.53 8.30 3.73
N TRP A 390 27.37 8.16 3.10
CA TRP A 390 26.15 7.74 3.79
C TRP A 390 26.20 6.23 4.08
N ASP A 391 26.24 5.83 5.34
CA ASP A 391 26.12 4.41 5.74
C ASP A 391 24.82 4.09 6.48
N GLY A 392 24.12 5.08 7.05
CA GLY A 392 22.91 4.93 7.88
C GLY A 392 23.07 4.11 9.16
N GLY A 393 24.14 3.32 9.28
CA GLY A 393 24.42 2.38 10.35
C GLY A 393 23.35 1.30 10.57
N SER A 394 23.62 0.38 11.50
CA SER A 394 22.60 -0.54 12.01
C SER A 394 21.61 0.21 12.91
N ARG A 395 20.33 -0.14 12.82
CA ARG A 395 19.22 0.55 13.50
C ARG A 395 18.15 -0.44 13.96
N CYS A 396 17.59 -0.19 15.14
CA CYS A 396 16.35 -0.79 15.61
C CYS A 396 15.28 0.30 15.64
N LEU A 397 14.20 0.10 14.90
CA LEU A 397 13.10 1.03 14.68
C LEU A 397 11.81 0.40 15.26
N PRO A 398 11.64 0.38 16.59
CA PRO A 398 10.57 -0.39 17.25
C PRO A 398 9.15 0.10 16.94
N GLY A 399 8.97 1.40 16.67
CA GLY A 399 7.68 1.96 16.26
C GLY A 399 7.29 1.57 14.84
N ALA A 400 8.29 1.46 13.95
CA ALA A 400 8.10 0.90 12.61
C ALA A 400 8.05 -0.64 12.59
N GLY A 401 8.54 -1.29 13.65
CA GLY A 401 8.61 -2.75 13.71
C GLY A 401 9.78 -3.34 12.93
N LEU A 402 10.87 -2.60 12.73
CA LEU A 402 11.94 -2.98 11.81
C LEU A 402 13.31 -2.99 12.50
N VAL A 403 14.16 -3.95 12.15
CA VAL A 403 15.59 -3.92 12.44
C VAL A 403 16.38 -3.94 11.14
N VAL A 404 17.42 -3.12 11.06
CA VAL A 404 18.39 -3.07 9.96
C VAL A 404 19.78 -3.29 10.53
N LEU A 405 20.48 -4.31 10.05
CA LEU A 405 21.87 -4.60 10.35
C LEU A 405 22.73 -4.28 9.13
N LYS A 406 23.78 -3.49 9.32
CA LYS A 406 24.79 -3.17 8.29
C LYS A 406 26.17 -3.60 8.81
N PRO A 407 26.51 -4.90 8.70
CA PRO A 407 27.74 -5.44 9.30
C PRO A 407 29.02 -5.02 8.56
N GLY A 408 28.88 -4.44 7.37
CA GLY A 408 29.98 -3.92 6.57
C GLY A 408 29.46 -3.20 5.33
N GLU A 409 30.39 -2.64 4.55
CA GLU A 409 30.09 -2.00 3.26
C GLU A 409 29.41 -3.00 2.31
N GLY A 410 28.38 -2.55 1.59
CA GLY A 410 27.62 -3.40 0.67
C GLY A 410 26.81 -4.53 1.34
N ARG A 411 26.75 -4.60 2.67
CA ARG A 411 26.00 -5.63 3.43
C ARG A 411 24.82 -5.02 4.16
N TYR A 412 23.66 -5.65 4.01
CA TYR A 412 22.45 -5.26 4.73
C TYR A 412 21.59 -6.48 5.04
N VAL A 413 21.09 -6.55 6.27
CA VAL A 413 20.09 -7.54 6.70
C VAL A 413 18.95 -6.81 7.38
N GLY A 414 17.73 -6.97 6.85
CA GLY A 414 16.51 -6.37 7.39
C GLY A 414 15.61 -7.44 8.00
N LEU A 415 15.04 -7.17 9.18
CA LEU A 415 14.07 -8.05 9.86
C LEU A 415 12.81 -7.28 10.21
N GLU A 416 11.68 -7.67 9.61
CA GLU A 416 10.34 -7.23 10.03
C GLU A 416 10.00 -7.92 11.35
N CYS A 417 10.01 -7.19 12.45
CA CYS A 417 9.87 -7.75 13.79
C CYS A 417 8.65 -7.23 14.54
N GLY A 418 7.80 -6.37 13.99
CA GLY A 418 6.58 -5.93 14.66
C GLY A 418 5.92 -4.73 13.98
N GLY A 419 5.50 -3.77 14.79
CA GLY A 419 4.84 -2.56 14.32
C GLY A 419 3.33 -2.74 14.14
N ALA A 420 2.64 -1.64 13.83
CA ALA A 420 1.22 -1.62 13.52
C ALA A 420 1.06 -1.12 12.08
N PRO A 421 1.42 -1.93 11.08
CA PRO A 421 1.30 -1.50 9.70
C PRO A 421 -0.19 -1.20 9.42
N GLY A 422 -0.45 -0.07 8.77
CA GLY A 422 -1.81 0.31 8.39
C GLY A 422 -2.42 -0.66 7.35
N GLY A 423 -3.42 -0.20 6.58
CA GLY A 423 -4.14 -1.04 5.60
C GLY A 423 -3.30 -1.60 4.43
N HIS A 424 -2.00 -1.31 4.43
CA HIS A 424 -1.04 -1.57 3.36
C HIS A 424 0.07 -2.57 3.76
N GLY A 425 0.02 -3.15 4.97
CA GLY A 425 0.96 -4.19 5.41
C GLY A 425 0.59 -5.60 4.97
N HIS A 426 1.58 -6.42 4.59
CA HIS A 426 1.43 -7.84 4.21
C HIS A 426 1.65 -8.76 5.40
N PRO A 427 0.98 -9.93 5.55
CA PRO A 427 1.09 -10.83 6.71
C PRO A 427 2.46 -11.53 6.74
N ASP A 428 3.51 -10.77 7.00
CA ASP A 428 4.90 -11.13 6.77
C ASP A 428 5.78 -10.92 8.01
N LEU A 429 5.21 -11.01 9.22
CA LEU A 429 5.96 -10.84 10.45
C LEU A 429 7.12 -11.85 10.49
N LEU A 430 8.31 -11.39 10.88
CA LEU A 430 9.59 -12.08 10.78
C LEU A 430 10.14 -12.24 9.35
N HIS A 431 9.66 -11.46 8.37
CA HIS A 431 10.26 -11.39 7.04
C HIS A 431 11.74 -10.97 7.09
N LEU A 432 12.56 -11.63 6.28
CA LEU A 432 13.99 -11.35 6.12
C LEU A 432 14.30 -10.77 4.74
N THR A 433 14.99 -9.63 4.75
CA THR A 433 15.64 -9.03 3.58
C THR A 433 17.15 -9.19 3.70
N LEU A 434 17.81 -9.62 2.62
CA LEU A 434 19.27 -9.78 2.55
C LEU A 434 19.80 -9.06 1.31
N TYR A 435 20.79 -8.19 1.52
CA TYR A 435 21.52 -7.51 0.47
C TYR A 435 23.02 -7.71 0.67
N SER A 436 23.70 -8.07 -0.42
CA SER A 436 25.12 -8.39 -0.47
C SER A 436 25.64 -7.90 -1.81
N ASP A 437 26.05 -6.63 -1.90
CA ASP A 437 26.40 -5.93 -3.16
C ASP A 437 25.27 -5.92 -4.23
N GLY A 438 24.07 -6.29 -3.80
CA GLY A 438 22.88 -6.51 -4.61
C GLY A 438 21.82 -7.25 -3.78
N LEU A 439 20.55 -7.02 -4.08
CA LEU A 439 19.45 -7.65 -3.36
C LEU A 439 19.45 -9.17 -3.62
N CYS A 440 19.53 -9.97 -2.57
CA CYS A 440 19.60 -11.44 -2.63
C CYS A 440 18.29 -12.09 -2.17
N LEU A 441 17.70 -11.55 -1.09
CA LEU A 441 16.36 -11.87 -0.59
C LEU A 441 15.65 -10.54 -0.36
N GLY A 442 14.42 -10.41 -0.83
CA GLY A 442 13.62 -9.22 -0.60
C GLY A 442 12.14 -9.52 -0.53
N ASP A 443 11.39 -8.52 -0.06
CA ASP A 443 9.96 -8.45 -0.25
C ASP A 443 9.67 -8.19 -1.75
N PRO A 444 8.77 -8.96 -2.40
CA PRO A 444 8.36 -8.66 -3.76
C PRO A 444 7.59 -7.33 -3.89
N GLY A 445 7.08 -6.78 -2.79
CA GLY A 445 6.23 -5.60 -2.79
C GLY A 445 4.88 -5.88 -3.45
N THR A 446 4.32 -4.88 -4.14
CA THR A 446 2.97 -4.95 -4.72
C THR A 446 2.94 -4.57 -6.20
N GLY A 447 2.18 -5.34 -6.97
CA GLY A 447 1.83 -5.08 -8.37
C GLY A 447 0.61 -4.15 -8.52
N SER A 448 -0.09 -4.25 -9.65
CA SER A 448 -1.29 -3.45 -9.90
C SER A 448 -2.45 -3.80 -8.96
N TYR A 449 -3.12 -2.78 -8.42
CA TYR A 449 -4.31 -2.96 -7.54
C TYR A 449 -5.54 -3.51 -8.25
N VAL A 450 -5.54 -3.53 -9.58
CA VAL A 450 -6.62 -4.08 -10.42
C VAL A 450 -6.22 -5.40 -11.06
N ASP A 451 -5.06 -5.96 -10.69
CA ASP A 451 -4.61 -7.29 -11.16
C ASP A 451 -4.80 -8.35 -10.07
N ALA A 452 -5.04 -9.60 -10.49
CA ALA A 452 -5.27 -10.73 -9.59
C ALA A 452 -4.00 -11.16 -8.83
N THR A 453 -2.80 -10.89 -9.35
CA THR A 453 -1.52 -11.18 -8.69
C THR A 453 -1.33 -10.43 -7.37
N LEU A 454 -2.12 -9.37 -7.12
CA LEU A 454 -2.15 -8.69 -5.82
C LEU A 454 -2.40 -9.67 -4.66
N ALA A 455 -3.26 -10.67 -4.85
CA ALA A 455 -3.54 -11.67 -3.82
C ALA A 455 -2.31 -12.52 -3.46
N TRP A 456 -1.47 -12.83 -4.45
CA TRP A 456 -0.20 -13.52 -4.23
C TRP A 456 0.78 -12.63 -3.46
N TYR A 457 1.00 -11.41 -3.93
CA TYR A 457 1.94 -10.47 -3.32
C TYR A 457 1.61 -10.14 -1.87
N ARG A 458 0.32 -10.13 -1.51
CA ARG A 458 -0.16 -9.92 -0.13
C ARG A 458 -0.28 -11.19 0.71
N SER A 459 0.16 -12.35 0.24
CA SER A 459 0.16 -13.60 1.02
C SER A 459 1.49 -13.79 1.77
N THR A 460 1.48 -14.45 2.91
CA THR A 460 2.69 -14.81 3.67
C THR A 460 3.64 -15.62 2.81
N ARG A 461 3.12 -16.52 1.96
CA ARG A 461 3.92 -17.40 1.11
C ARG A 461 4.81 -16.66 0.11
N ALA A 462 4.46 -15.43 -0.27
CA ALA A 462 5.28 -14.58 -1.13
C ALA A 462 6.49 -13.96 -0.41
N HIS A 463 6.58 -14.12 0.91
CA HIS A 463 7.58 -13.49 1.77
C HIS A 463 8.53 -14.55 2.34
N ASN A 464 9.74 -14.12 2.69
CA ASN A 464 10.70 -14.93 3.44
C ASN A 464 10.32 -14.95 4.93
N ALA A 465 9.08 -15.34 5.26
CA ALA A 465 8.50 -15.29 6.60
C ALA A 465 7.76 -16.61 6.89
N PRO A 466 7.68 -17.07 8.16
CA PRO A 466 7.03 -18.33 8.44
C PRO A 466 5.50 -18.22 8.37
N SER A 467 4.85 -19.26 7.85
CA SER A 467 3.40 -19.33 7.64
C SER A 467 2.84 -20.68 8.10
N LEU A 468 1.51 -20.77 8.25
CA LEU A 468 0.83 -22.07 8.28
C LEU A 468 1.02 -22.76 6.92
N ALA A 469 1.12 -24.09 6.91
CA ALA A 469 1.27 -24.86 5.67
C ALA A 469 0.08 -24.67 4.71
N ASP A 470 -1.11 -24.43 5.26
CA ASP A 470 -2.39 -24.29 4.56
C ASP A 470 -2.95 -22.85 4.55
N GLY A 471 -2.22 -21.85 5.08
CA GLY A 471 -2.73 -20.49 5.16
C GLY A 471 -1.67 -19.43 5.51
N ASP A 472 -2.16 -18.22 5.80
CA ASP A 472 -1.36 -17.07 6.21
C ASP A 472 -1.18 -16.99 7.73
N GLN A 473 -0.33 -16.06 8.17
CA GLN A 473 -0.22 -15.69 9.58
C GLN A 473 -1.56 -15.19 10.14
N LEU A 474 -1.92 -15.60 11.36
CA LEU A 474 -3.23 -15.31 11.95
C LEU A 474 -3.27 -13.98 12.71
N VAL A 475 -2.16 -13.60 13.33
CA VAL A 475 -2.03 -12.37 14.14
C VAL A 475 -0.66 -11.72 13.93
N ARG A 476 -0.48 -10.50 14.44
CA ARG A 476 0.75 -9.71 14.28
C ARG A 476 1.24 -9.10 15.59
N HIS A 477 1.38 -9.92 16.62
CA HIS A 477 1.96 -9.48 17.88
C HIS A 477 3.46 -9.73 17.87
N GLY A 478 4.22 -8.78 17.30
CA GLY A 478 5.67 -8.90 17.18
C GLY A 478 6.45 -7.77 17.82
N TRP A 479 7.68 -8.06 18.27
CA TRP A 479 8.67 -7.03 18.59
C TRP A 479 10.13 -7.49 18.40
N CYS A 480 11.05 -6.53 18.39
CA CYS A 480 12.49 -6.77 18.56
C CYS A 480 12.80 -6.98 20.04
N ALA A 481 13.13 -8.22 20.42
CA ALA A 481 13.51 -8.63 21.77
C ALA A 481 15.00 -8.45 22.09
N ALA A 482 15.87 -8.33 21.08
CA ALA A 482 17.29 -7.99 21.28
C ALA A 482 17.87 -7.28 20.06
N PHE A 483 18.78 -6.34 20.29
CA PHE A 483 19.57 -5.65 19.26
C PHE A 483 20.87 -5.13 19.86
N ASP A 484 22.02 -5.58 19.36
CA ASP A 484 23.34 -5.12 19.78
C ASP A 484 24.41 -5.36 18.71
N GLY A 485 25.53 -4.68 18.81
CA GLY A 485 26.67 -4.82 17.90
C GLY A 485 28.02 -4.60 18.57
N LYS A 486 28.95 -5.52 18.34
CA LYS A 486 30.31 -5.46 18.90
C LYS A 486 31.30 -6.19 17.98
N GLY A 487 32.47 -5.59 17.76
CA GLY A 487 33.57 -6.23 17.03
C GLY A 487 33.24 -6.66 15.59
N GLY A 488 32.43 -5.88 14.86
CA GLY A 488 31.99 -6.19 13.49
C GLY A 488 30.85 -7.21 13.41
N TRP A 489 30.39 -7.75 14.54
CA TRP A 489 29.21 -8.59 14.62
C TRP A 489 28.01 -7.83 15.15
N TRP A 490 26.85 -8.12 14.58
CA TRP A 490 25.56 -7.63 15.03
C TRP A 490 24.63 -8.80 15.30
N TRP A 491 23.72 -8.63 16.24
CA TRP A 491 22.58 -9.54 16.37
C TRP A 491 21.27 -8.81 16.53
N CYS A 492 20.20 -9.46 16.12
CA CYS A 492 18.86 -9.09 16.52
C CYS A 492 17.98 -10.32 16.72
N ARG A 493 16.98 -10.19 17.59
CA ARG A 493 15.99 -11.24 17.88
C ARG A 493 14.59 -10.67 17.71
N GLY A 494 13.87 -11.10 16.69
CA GLY A 494 12.44 -10.83 16.51
C GLY A 494 11.61 -11.92 17.16
N VAL A 495 10.57 -11.56 17.90
CA VAL A 495 9.63 -12.49 18.55
C VAL A 495 8.23 -12.16 18.07
N ALA A 496 7.47 -13.20 17.74
CA ALA A 496 6.06 -13.13 17.36
C ALA A 496 5.25 -14.10 18.23
N GLU A 497 4.23 -13.58 18.91
CA GLU A 497 3.29 -14.35 19.72
C GLU A 497 1.99 -14.62 18.96
N ASP A 498 1.40 -15.78 19.23
CA ASP A 498 0.13 -16.28 18.70
C ASP A 498 0.07 -16.37 17.15
N LEU A 499 1.25 -16.31 16.49
CA LEU A 499 1.40 -16.16 15.04
C LEU A 499 0.63 -17.20 14.23
N PHE A 500 0.54 -18.42 14.76
CA PHE A 500 -0.12 -19.59 14.16
C PHE A 500 -1.34 -20.06 14.97
N GLY A 501 -1.85 -19.21 15.86
CA GLY A 501 -2.95 -19.50 16.78
C GLY A 501 -2.54 -19.34 18.24
N ASP A 502 -3.52 -19.37 19.13
CA ASP A 502 -3.35 -19.11 20.57
C ASP A 502 -2.27 -20.01 21.20
N GLY A 503 -1.36 -19.39 21.94
CA GLY A 503 -0.27 -20.08 22.66
C GLY A 503 0.88 -20.54 21.76
N THR A 504 0.92 -20.12 20.50
CA THR A 504 2.05 -20.38 19.60
C THR A 504 3.08 -19.24 19.67
N GLN A 505 4.34 -19.54 19.36
CA GLN A 505 5.39 -18.52 19.28
C GLN A 505 6.33 -18.82 18.11
N ALA A 506 6.82 -17.75 17.46
CA ALA A 506 7.94 -17.81 16.54
C ALA A 506 9.01 -16.81 16.97
N THR A 507 10.28 -17.22 16.98
CA THR A 507 11.42 -16.34 17.21
C THR A 507 12.39 -16.45 16.03
N ARG A 508 12.75 -15.33 15.43
CA ARG A 508 13.82 -15.26 14.43
C ARG A 508 15.01 -14.48 14.96
N THR A 509 16.16 -15.14 15.09
CA THR A 509 17.43 -14.54 15.52
C THR A 509 18.39 -14.45 14.35
N ILE A 510 18.93 -13.26 14.11
CA ILE A 510 19.94 -13.01 13.09
C ILE A 510 21.26 -12.67 13.77
N LEU A 511 22.36 -13.32 13.36
CA LEU A 511 23.73 -12.89 13.66
C LEU A 511 24.44 -12.53 12.36
N ALA A 512 24.78 -11.26 12.17
CA ALA A 512 25.40 -10.76 10.95
C ALA A 512 26.84 -10.32 11.24
N GLY A 513 27.82 -11.00 10.63
CA GLY A 513 29.24 -10.68 10.72
C GLY A 513 29.79 -10.15 9.39
N PRO A 514 31.11 -9.99 9.28
CA PRO A 514 31.75 -9.50 8.04
C PRO A 514 31.75 -10.52 6.90
N ASP A 515 31.82 -11.82 7.25
CA ASP A 515 32.05 -12.91 6.29
C ASP A 515 30.75 -13.62 5.86
N PHE A 516 29.77 -13.68 6.77
CA PHE A 516 28.48 -14.34 6.58
C PHE A 516 27.44 -13.83 7.60
N ALA A 517 26.18 -14.18 7.38
CA ALA A 517 25.11 -14.04 8.36
C ALA A 517 24.45 -15.40 8.67
N VAL A 518 23.99 -15.56 9.90
CA VAL A 518 23.22 -16.72 10.37
C VAL A 518 21.81 -16.28 10.70
N ASP A 519 20.85 -17.10 10.28
CA ASP A 519 19.42 -16.93 10.50
C ASP A 519 18.87 -18.18 11.18
N LEU A 520 18.37 -17.98 12.39
CA LEU A 520 17.79 -19.01 13.25
C LEU A 520 16.31 -18.72 13.42
N LEU A 521 15.44 -19.58 12.91
CA LEU A 521 14.01 -19.49 13.15
C LEU A 521 13.56 -20.63 14.06
N GLU A 522 13.16 -20.29 15.29
CA GLU A 522 12.61 -21.18 16.30
C GLU A 522 11.08 -21.04 16.30
N VAL A 523 10.36 -22.16 16.27
CA VAL A 523 8.89 -22.18 16.39
C VAL A 523 8.46 -23.09 17.54
N GLU A 524 7.51 -22.60 18.32
CA GLU A 524 6.83 -23.32 19.39
C GLU A 524 5.37 -23.47 18.99
N VAL A 525 5.04 -24.63 18.43
CA VAL A 525 3.69 -24.96 17.95
C VAL A 525 3.30 -26.38 18.36
N PRO A 526 2.00 -26.69 18.49
CA PRO A 526 1.54 -28.07 18.71
C PRO A 526 2.04 -29.03 17.63
N THR A 527 2.25 -30.30 17.98
CA THR A 527 2.80 -31.33 17.07
C THR A 527 1.98 -31.61 15.82
N HIS A 528 0.71 -31.23 15.80
CA HIS A 528 -0.19 -31.38 14.65
C HIS A 528 -0.21 -30.13 13.73
N VAL A 529 0.36 -29.00 14.17
CA VAL A 529 0.46 -27.78 13.37
C VAL A 529 1.68 -27.90 12.48
N SER A 530 1.49 -27.68 11.18
CA SER A 530 2.57 -27.65 10.18
C SER A 530 2.87 -26.21 9.77
N VAL A 531 4.16 -25.86 9.81
CA VAL A 531 4.67 -24.53 9.50
C VAL A 531 5.54 -24.61 8.25
N ASP A 532 5.34 -23.66 7.35
CA ASP A 532 6.16 -23.42 6.16
C ASP A 532 7.12 -22.25 6.42
N LEU A 533 8.35 -22.38 5.93
CA LEU A 533 9.31 -21.30 5.78
C LEU A 533 9.70 -21.18 4.29
N PRO A 534 9.05 -20.28 3.54
CA PRO A 534 9.44 -19.95 2.17
C PRO A 534 10.79 -19.23 2.13
N VAL A 535 11.57 -19.49 1.09
CA VAL A 535 12.83 -18.82 0.77
C VAL A 535 12.85 -18.48 -0.71
N HIS A 536 12.89 -17.18 -1.02
CA HIS A 536 12.77 -16.61 -2.37
C HIS A 536 14.10 -16.04 -2.87
N PRO A 537 15.06 -16.88 -3.30
CA PRO A 537 16.30 -16.38 -3.88
C PRO A 537 16.03 -15.68 -5.21
N LEU A 538 16.50 -14.44 -5.37
CA LEU A 538 16.41 -13.73 -6.66
C LEU A 538 17.32 -14.36 -7.74
N GLY A 539 18.23 -15.25 -7.34
CA GLY A 539 18.97 -16.15 -8.23
C GLY A 539 18.17 -17.32 -8.81
N GLY A 540 16.93 -17.52 -8.36
CA GLY A 540 16.12 -18.70 -8.68
C GLY A 540 16.59 -19.97 -7.95
N LEU A 541 15.93 -21.09 -8.24
CA LEU A 541 16.31 -22.40 -7.73
C LEU A 541 17.18 -23.18 -8.72
N PRO A 542 18.05 -24.09 -8.23
CA PRO A 542 18.82 -25.02 -9.07
C PRO A 542 17.97 -26.17 -9.63
N VAL A 543 16.65 -26.14 -9.41
CA VAL A 543 15.68 -27.11 -9.90
C VAL A 543 14.58 -26.39 -10.65
N GLU A 544 14.07 -27.02 -11.72
CA GLU A 544 12.95 -26.48 -12.46
C GLU A 544 11.65 -26.78 -11.71
N VAL A 545 10.88 -25.74 -11.43
CA VAL A 545 9.55 -25.85 -10.82
C VAL A 545 8.60 -24.94 -11.56
N THR A 546 7.48 -25.49 -12.01
CA THR A 546 6.42 -24.76 -12.73
C THR A 546 5.07 -24.82 -12.00
N SER A 547 4.99 -25.58 -10.91
CA SER A 547 3.77 -25.72 -10.12
C SER A 547 3.61 -24.55 -9.14
N PRO A 548 2.41 -23.93 -9.05
CA PRO A 548 2.10 -22.97 -8.00
C PRO A 548 1.88 -23.64 -6.63
N LEU A 549 1.68 -24.96 -6.62
CA LEU A 549 1.59 -25.75 -5.40
C LEU A 549 2.97 -26.34 -5.05
N PRO A 550 3.32 -26.40 -3.76
CA PRO A 550 4.57 -27.03 -3.31
C PRO A 550 4.70 -28.48 -3.80
N VAL A 551 5.80 -28.79 -4.49
CA VAL A 551 6.18 -30.12 -4.94
C VAL A 551 7.35 -30.60 -4.07
N ARG A 552 7.22 -31.78 -3.46
CA ARG A 552 8.25 -32.34 -2.58
C ARG A 552 9.49 -32.76 -3.37
N PHE A 553 10.66 -32.55 -2.80
CA PHE A 553 11.95 -33.01 -3.33
C PHE A 553 12.75 -33.73 -2.25
N ASP A 554 13.12 -34.98 -2.51
CA ASP A 554 13.91 -35.77 -1.56
C ASP A 554 15.42 -35.48 -1.67
N ASP A 555 15.93 -35.17 -2.87
CA ASP A 555 17.37 -35.00 -3.16
C ASP A 555 17.82 -33.55 -3.46
N LEU A 556 17.12 -32.54 -2.93
CA LEU A 556 17.52 -31.13 -3.11
C LEU A 556 18.89 -30.85 -2.46
N PRO A 557 19.84 -30.17 -3.14
CA PRO A 557 21.11 -29.80 -2.52
C PRO A 557 20.87 -28.89 -1.31
N ARG A 558 21.78 -28.90 -0.32
CA ARG A 558 21.69 -28.01 0.84
C ARG A 558 22.45 -26.70 0.69
N ARG A 559 22.97 -26.42 -0.51
CA ARG A 559 23.70 -25.20 -0.84
C ARG A 559 23.15 -24.58 -2.13
N PHE A 560 22.83 -23.30 -2.08
CA PHE A 560 22.13 -22.58 -3.15
C PHE A 560 22.80 -21.25 -3.47
N ARG A 561 22.74 -20.82 -4.73
CA ARG A 561 23.11 -19.45 -5.11
C ARG A 561 21.91 -18.53 -4.88
N MET A 562 22.14 -17.38 -4.25
CA MET A 562 21.05 -16.45 -3.88
C MET A 562 20.78 -15.35 -4.90
N HIS A 563 21.73 -15.10 -5.80
CA HIS A 563 21.65 -14.04 -6.81
C HIS A 563 22.28 -14.52 -8.12
N PRO A 564 21.79 -14.13 -9.31
CA PRO A 564 22.32 -14.65 -10.59
C PRO A 564 23.83 -14.45 -10.74
N ALA A 565 24.34 -13.29 -10.30
CA ALA A 565 25.76 -12.95 -10.34
C ALA A 565 26.61 -13.66 -9.25
N GLY A 566 26.04 -14.50 -8.39
CA GLY A 566 26.79 -15.17 -7.31
C GLY A 566 27.29 -14.20 -6.24
N LEU A 567 26.37 -13.35 -5.73
CA LEU A 567 26.67 -12.35 -4.70
C LEU A 567 26.57 -12.89 -3.27
N ALA A 568 25.83 -13.98 -3.09
CA ALA A 568 25.75 -14.73 -1.85
C ALA A 568 25.37 -16.19 -2.14
N GLU A 569 25.75 -17.07 -1.21
CA GLU A 569 25.30 -18.47 -1.15
C GLU A 569 24.47 -18.70 0.12
N LEU A 570 23.51 -19.61 0.06
CA LEU A 570 22.75 -20.09 1.21
C LEU A 570 23.14 -21.53 1.50
N ILE A 571 23.47 -21.83 2.75
CA ILE A 571 23.62 -23.18 3.29
C ILE A 571 22.45 -23.46 4.22
N LEU A 572 21.72 -24.54 3.94
CA LEU A 572 20.67 -25.08 4.82
C LEU A 572 21.29 -26.10 5.78
N VAL A 573 20.95 -26.01 7.07
CA VAL A 573 21.20 -27.09 8.03
C VAL A 573 19.88 -27.81 8.27
N ASP A 574 19.89 -29.13 8.15
CA ASP A 574 18.68 -29.95 8.23
C ASP A 574 18.02 -29.86 9.61
N ARG A 575 16.70 -29.67 9.61
CA ARG A 575 15.84 -29.82 10.78
C ARG A 575 15.25 -31.23 10.80
N HIS A 576 15.31 -31.91 11.94
CA HIS A 576 14.70 -33.24 12.08
C HIS A 576 13.21 -33.23 11.69
N GLY A 577 12.82 -34.15 10.81
CA GLY A 577 11.43 -34.31 10.36
C GLY A 577 10.95 -33.23 9.39
N GLU A 578 11.84 -32.38 8.88
CA GLU A 578 11.46 -31.44 7.82
C GLU A 578 11.40 -32.11 6.45
N GLU A 579 10.62 -31.49 5.58
CA GLU A 579 10.50 -31.80 4.17
C GLU A 579 10.80 -30.55 3.36
N LEU A 580 11.46 -30.72 2.21
CA LEU A 580 11.75 -29.64 1.28
C LEU A 580 10.80 -29.71 0.09
N PHE A 581 10.22 -28.56 -0.24
CA PHE A 581 9.37 -28.39 -1.40
C PHE A 581 9.87 -27.26 -2.27
N GLY A 582 9.59 -27.33 -3.57
CA GLY A 582 9.73 -26.21 -4.49
C GLY A 582 8.36 -25.81 -5.02
N ALA A 583 8.18 -24.51 -5.23
CA ALA A 583 7.01 -23.94 -5.89
C ALA A 583 7.45 -22.82 -6.84
N SER A 584 6.55 -22.34 -7.70
CA SER A 584 6.79 -21.23 -8.62
C SER A 584 5.59 -20.32 -8.68
N ALA A 585 5.84 -19.02 -8.54
CA ALA A 585 4.81 -17.99 -8.55
C ALA A 585 5.34 -16.72 -9.20
N SER A 586 4.49 -15.69 -9.33
CA SER A 586 4.91 -14.40 -9.88
C SER A 586 6.07 -13.83 -9.04
N GLY A 587 7.22 -13.58 -9.67
CA GLY A 587 8.34 -12.89 -9.06
C GLY A 587 8.02 -11.42 -8.78
N PRO A 588 9.02 -10.62 -8.35
CA PRO A 588 8.81 -9.20 -8.11
C PRO A 588 8.23 -8.50 -9.35
N PRO A 589 7.22 -7.63 -9.18
CA PRO A 589 6.62 -6.90 -10.27
C PRO A 589 7.62 -5.92 -10.88
N THR A 590 7.37 -5.51 -12.11
CA THR A 590 8.16 -4.45 -12.75
C THR A 590 7.89 -3.11 -12.06
N ARG A 591 8.79 -2.13 -12.24
CA ARG A 591 8.59 -0.74 -11.77
C ARG A 591 7.32 -0.07 -12.30
N GLN A 592 6.75 -0.62 -13.38
CA GLN A 592 5.49 -0.18 -13.99
C GLN A 592 4.30 -1.06 -13.57
N PHE A 593 4.42 -1.77 -12.45
CA PHE A 593 3.37 -2.60 -11.83
C PHE A 593 2.89 -3.80 -12.66
N ALA A 594 3.56 -4.11 -13.78
CA ALA A 594 3.31 -5.36 -14.51
C ALA A 594 3.72 -6.56 -13.62
N PRO A 595 2.96 -7.66 -13.61
CA PRO A 595 3.34 -8.89 -12.93
C PRO A 595 4.77 -9.33 -13.29
N GLY A 596 5.49 -9.85 -12.30
CA GLY A 596 6.82 -10.40 -12.50
C GLY A 596 6.80 -11.70 -13.30
N SER A 597 7.93 -12.02 -13.94
CA SER A 597 8.11 -13.37 -14.49
C SER A 597 8.06 -14.42 -13.38
N ALA A 598 7.59 -15.63 -13.71
CA ALA A 598 7.56 -16.73 -12.74
C ALA A 598 8.95 -16.98 -12.13
N LEU A 599 9.02 -17.04 -10.80
CA LEU A 599 10.24 -17.24 -10.04
C LEU A 599 10.07 -18.47 -9.13
N PRO A 600 10.87 -19.53 -9.30
CA PRO A 600 10.90 -20.66 -8.39
C PRO A 600 11.42 -20.28 -7.00
N TYR A 601 10.83 -20.84 -5.95
CA TYR A 601 11.21 -20.63 -4.56
C TYR A 601 11.10 -21.93 -3.75
N LEU A 602 11.89 -22.00 -2.67
CA LEU A 602 11.95 -23.16 -1.76
C LEU A 602 10.93 -22.97 -0.64
N VAL A 603 10.32 -24.06 -0.17
CA VAL A 603 9.52 -24.10 1.05
C VAL A 603 10.06 -25.20 1.95
N ARG A 604 10.53 -24.83 3.15
CA ARG A 604 10.89 -25.78 4.21
C ARG A 604 9.67 -26.01 5.08
N ARG A 605 9.18 -27.24 5.18
CA ARG A 605 7.96 -27.58 5.93
C ARG A 605 8.28 -28.55 7.04
N ALA A 606 7.74 -28.31 8.24
CA ALA A 606 7.82 -29.27 9.34
C ALA A 606 6.60 -29.14 10.26
N ALA A 607 6.27 -30.21 10.98
CA ALA A 607 5.23 -30.21 12.01
C ALA A 607 5.82 -30.10 13.42
N GLY A 608 5.10 -29.45 14.32
CA GLY A 608 5.52 -29.30 15.72
C GLY A 608 6.66 -28.31 15.96
N PRO A 609 7.18 -28.26 17.19
CA PRO A 609 8.20 -27.30 17.58
C PRO A 609 9.56 -27.65 16.97
N GLY A 610 10.44 -26.66 16.83
CA GLY A 610 11.80 -26.88 16.36
C GLY A 610 12.46 -25.63 15.80
N ARG A 611 13.67 -25.80 15.27
CA ARG A 611 14.50 -24.72 14.75
C ARG A 611 14.93 -24.99 13.31
N TRP A 612 14.85 -23.97 12.47
CA TRP A 612 15.51 -23.91 11.17
C TRP A 612 16.75 -23.03 11.24
N VAL A 613 17.81 -23.45 10.56
CA VAL A 613 19.06 -22.70 10.47
C VAL A 613 19.44 -22.49 9.00
N HIS A 614 19.78 -21.24 8.69
CA HIS A 614 20.32 -20.79 7.43
C HIS A 614 21.64 -20.06 7.66
N VAL A 615 22.62 -20.30 6.79
CA VAL A 615 23.88 -19.54 6.74
C VAL A 615 24.00 -18.88 5.37
N TYR A 616 23.98 -17.55 5.36
CA TYR A 616 24.15 -16.73 4.16
C TYR A 616 25.62 -16.30 4.03
N VAL A 617 26.32 -16.89 3.08
CA VAL A 617 27.75 -16.68 2.84
C VAL A 617 27.92 -15.57 1.83
N TYR A 618 28.64 -14.51 2.19
CA TYR A 618 28.87 -13.38 1.28
C TYR A 618 29.88 -13.73 0.20
N ARG A 619 29.81 -13.03 -0.94
CA ARG A 619 30.77 -13.17 -2.04
C ARG A 619 32.21 -12.99 -1.54
N GLY A 620 33.09 -13.91 -1.95
CA GLY A 620 34.50 -13.92 -1.58
C GLY A 620 34.81 -14.74 -0.33
N THR A 621 33.80 -15.01 0.51
CA THR A 621 33.92 -15.89 1.68
C THR A 621 33.81 -17.35 1.26
N LYS A 622 34.58 -18.21 1.92
CA LYS A 622 34.53 -19.66 1.71
C LYS A 622 34.20 -20.38 3.02
N VAL A 623 32.90 -20.59 3.25
CA VAL A 623 32.39 -21.48 4.30
C VAL A 623 32.40 -22.92 3.78
N LEU A 624 33.04 -23.83 4.52
CA LEU A 624 33.09 -25.26 4.24
C LEU A 624 31.80 -25.94 4.69
N SER A 625 31.43 -25.80 5.96
CA SER A 625 30.25 -26.46 6.52
C SER A 625 29.62 -25.64 7.67
N ALA A 626 28.36 -25.93 7.97
CA ALA A 626 27.65 -25.43 9.15
C ALA A 626 26.91 -26.59 9.81
N ARG A 627 26.96 -26.71 11.14
CA ARG A 627 26.38 -27.84 11.89
C ARG A 627 25.71 -27.38 13.18
N ASP A 628 24.54 -27.94 13.44
CA ASP A 628 23.72 -27.68 14.61
C ASP A 628 23.41 -29.00 15.33
N ASP A 629 24.33 -29.43 16.19
CA ASP A 629 24.25 -30.72 16.89
C ASP A 629 23.61 -30.60 18.30
N GLY A 630 22.82 -29.54 18.55
CA GLY A 630 22.22 -29.25 19.86
C GLY A 630 23.14 -28.50 20.84
N GLY A 631 24.34 -28.13 20.41
CA GLY A 631 25.27 -27.22 21.10
C GLY A 631 25.33 -25.84 20.44
N PRO A 632 26.48 -25.13 20.53
CA PRO A 632 26.73 -23.96 19.69
C PRO A 632 26.65 -24.33 18.20
N LEU A 633 26.02 -23.48 17.39
CA LEU A 633 26.08 -23.60 15.93
C LEU A 633 27.52 -23.36 15.49
N ARG A 634 28.14 -24.35 14.85
CA ARG A 634 29.51 -24.25 14.36
C ARG A 634 29.53 -23.99 12.86
N VAL A 635 30.19 -22.90 12.46
CA VAL A 635 30.52 -22.60 11.06
C VAL A 635 32.01 -22.83 10.85
N GLU A 636 32.35 -23.70 9.91
CA GLU A 636 33.73 -24.04 9.56
C GLU A 636 34.10 -23.36 8.24
N MET A 637 35.20 -22.61 8.24
CA MET A 637 35.76 -21.95 7.07
C MET A 637 36.72 -22.89 6.33
N THR A 638 36.94 -22.65 5.03
CA THR A 638 37.87 -23.50 4.24
C THR A 638 39.34 -23.40 4.64
N ASP A 639 39.72 -22.39 5.41
CA ASP A 639 41.07 -22.21 5.96
C ASP A 639 41.27 -22.91 7.33
N GLY A 640 40.25 -23.62 7.82
CA GLY A 640 40.25 -24.29 9.11
C GLY A 640 39.79 -23.41 10.29
N THR A 641 39.50 -22.12 10.07
CA THR A 641 38.91 -21.26 11.09
C THR A 641 37.52 -21.76 11.47
N THR A 642 37.21 -21.82 12.76
CA THR A 642 35.86 -22.13 13.25
C THR A 642 35.23 -20.92 13.93
N VAL A 643 33.94 -20.72 13.70
CA VAL A 643 33.12 -19.73 14.40
C VAL A 643 31.99 -20.47 15.10
N ASP A 644 32.02 -20.47 16.44
CA ASP A 644 30.98 -21.04 17.28
C ASP A 644 30.02 -19.94 17.73
N LEU A 645 28.73 -20.16 17.48
CA LEU A 645 27.64 -19.22 17.74
C LEU A 645 26.69 -19.83 18.76
N GLN A 646 26.62 -19.21 19.94
CA GLN A 646 25.69 -19.60 20.98
C GLN A 646 24.66 -18.49 21.19
N VAL A 647 23.37 -18.85 21.23
CA VAL A 647 22.27 -17.90 21.39
C VAL A 647 21.42 -18.32 22.59
N SER A 648 21.09 -17.37 23.46
CA SER A 648 20.09 -17.52 24.51
C SER A 648 19.05 -16.39 24.42
N ALA A 649 18.14 -16.31 25.38
CA ALA A 649 17.21 -15.19 25.49
C ALA A 649 17.90 -13.89 25.94
N GLU A 650 19.05 -14.02 26.60
CA GLU A 650 19.77 -12.91 27.25
C GLU A 650 20.94 -12.38 26.43
N ALA A 651 21.57 -13.22 25.62
CA ALA A 651 22.74 -12.84 24.84
C ALA A 651 22.99 -13.76 23.64
N ALA A 652 23.81 -13.27 22.70
CA ALA A 652 24.51 -14.09 21.73
C ALA A 652 26.02 -14.04 22.00
N ILE A 653 26.70 -15.19 21.87
CA ILE A 653 28.15 -15.32 22.01
C ILE A 653 28.70 -15.80 20.66
N VAL A 654 29.67 -15.05 20.14
CA VAL A 654 30.43 -15.38 18.92
C VAL A 654 31.86 -15.69 19.31
N ALA A 655 32.30 -16.94 19.14
CA ALA A 655 33.66 -17.39 19.43
C ALA A 655 34.36 -17.81 18.14
N ARG A 656 35.27 -16.97 17.64
CA ARG A 656 36.12 -17.28 16.47
C ARG A 656 37.44 -17.87 16.96
N SER A 657 37.87 -18.99 16.37
CA SER A 657 39.12 -19.66 16.73
C SER A 657 40.31 -18.70 16.70
N GLY A 658 41.05 -18.59 17.81
CA GLY A 658 42.21 -17.69 17.94
C GLY A 658 41.87 -16.24 18.32
N HIS A 659 40.60 -15.91 18.55
CA HIS A 659 40.15 -14.58 18.99
C HIS A 659 39.35 -14.68 20.29
N GLU A 660 39.27 -13.57 21.02
CA GLU A 660 38.41 -13.47 22.20
C GLU A 660 36.93 -13.57 21.80
N ALA A 661 36.13 -14.24 22.63
CA ALA A 661 34.69 -14.37 22.39
C ALA A 661 33.98 -13.01 22.54
N ILE A 662 33.05 -12.74 21.63
CA ILE A 662 32.24 -11.52 21.63
C ILE A 662 30.87 -11.86 22.20
N ALA A 663 30.51 -11.23 23.31
CA ALA A 663 29.14 -11.25 23.82
C ALA A 663 28.35 -10.04 23.29
N LEU A 664 27.17 -10.31 22.74
CA LEU A 664 26.19 -9.35 22.24
C LEU A 664 24.96 -9.43 23.15
N GLY A 665 24.60 -8.30 23.76
CA GLY A 665 23.50 -8.18 24.72
C GLY A 665 22.34 -7.35 24.16
N GLY A 666 21.89 -6.33 24.89
CA GLY A 666 20.87 -5.41 24.37
C GLY A 666 19.46 -6.01 24.31
N VAL A 667 19.12 -6.87 25.29
CA VAL A 667 17.76 -7.39 25.48
C VAL A 667 16.78 -6.25 25.70
N ARG A 668 15.60 -6.38 25.11
CA ARG A 668 14.53 -5.39 25.10
C ARG A 668 13.25 -6.01 25.68
N PRO A 669 12.48 -5.26 26.47
CA PRO A 669 11.26 -5.79 27.05
C PRO A 669 10.18 -5.98 25.99
N ARG A 670 9.29 -6.96 26.22
CA ARG A 670 8.04 -7.11 25.46
C ARG A 670 7.22 -5.81 25.57
N PRO A 671 6.84 -5.19 24.44
CA PRO A 671 6.01 -3.99 24.48
C PRO A 671 4.60 -4.34 24.94
N ARG A 672 3.87 -3.32 25.42
CA ARG A 672 2.44 -3.46 25.65
C ARG A 672 1.71 -3.30 24.32
N PHE A 673 1.19 -4.41 23.79
CA PHE A 673 0.23 -4.35 22.69
C PHE A 673 -1.04 -3.66 23.21
N ARG A 674 -1.43 -2.57 22.55
CA ARG A 674 -2.76 -2.00 22.79
C ARG A 674 -3.74 -2.92 22.08
N SER A 675 -4.72 -3.44 22.81
CA SER A 675 -5.92 -3.95 22.15
C SER A 675 -6.44 -2.85 21.23
N PRO A 676 -6.91 -3.18 20.01
CA PRO A 676 -7.59 -2.22 19.18
C PRO A 676 -8.63 -1.47 20.03
N PRO A 677 -8.81 -0.15 19.85
CA PRO A 677 -9.88 0.57 20.55
C PRO A 677 -11.16 -0.22 20.36
N GLY A 678 -11.80 -0.60 21.47
CA GLY A 678 -12.96 -1.48 21.45
C GLY A 678 -13.95 -1.01 20.41
N THR A 679 -14.30 -1.91 19.49
CA THR A 679 -15.49 -1.77 18.64
C THR A 679 -16.61 -1.27 19.54
N ARG A 680 -17.33 -0.22 19.11
CA ARG A 680 -18.59 0.19 19.74
C ARG A 680 -19.33 -1.05 20.22
N SER A 681 -19.87 -1.06 21.44
CA SER A 681 -20.69 -2.16 21.93
C SER A 681 -22.00 -2.20 21.13
N VAL A 682 -21.92 -2.71 19.91
CA VAL A 682 -23.10 -3.06 19.12
C VAL A 682 -23.64 -4.34 19.75
N PRO A 683 -24.94 -4.40 20.08
CA PRO A 683 -25.55 -5.64 20.54
C PRO A 683 -25.23 -6.78 19.56
N PRO A 684 -24.93 -7.99 20.05
CA PRO A 684 -24.64 -9.11 19.17
C PRO A 684 -25.86 -9.42 18.29
N VAL A 685 -25.58 -9.84 17.06
CA VAL A 685 -26.55 -10.42 16.13
C VAL A 685 -27.08 -11.71 16.75
N ARG A 686 -28.38 -11.79 17.02
CA ARG A 686 -28.98 -13.03 17.55
C ARG A 686 -29.05 -14.08 16.44
N CYS A 687 -28.50 -15.25 16.70
CA CYS A 687 -28.41 -16.36 15.75
C CYS A 687 -29.18 -17.59 16.27
N PRO A 688 -30.52 -17.66 16.10
CA PRO A 688 -31.31 -18.73 16.67
C PRO A 688 -31.07 -20.08 15.99
N VAL A 689 -31.31 -21.17 16.75
CA VAL A 689 -31.29 -22.53 16.20
C VAL A 689 -32.70 -22.92 15.71
N LEU A 690 -32.81 -23.27 14.43
CA LEU A 690 -34.05 -23.73 13.80
C LEU A 690 -34.04 -25.25 13.52
N PRO A 691 -35.22 -25.90 13.54
CA PRO A 691 -35.32 -27.33 13.29
C PRO A 691 -35.16 -27.70 11.80
N ARG A 692 -35.40 -26.75 10.88
CA ARG A 692 -35.32 -26.95 9.44
C ARG A 692 -35.01 -25.64 8.71
N LEU A 693 -34.44 -25.76 7.52
CA LEU A 693 -34.18 -24.63 6.63
C LEU A 693 -35.52 -24.04 6.12
N PRO A 694 -35.75 -22.71 6.27
CA PRO A 694 -36.95 -22.06 5.76
C PRO A 694 -36.90 -21.89 4.23
N GLN A 695 -38.06 -21.61 3.62
CA GLN A 695 -38.15 -21.28 2.19
C GLN A 695 -37.94 -19.76 1.99
N PRO A 696 -37.39 -19.31 0.83
CA PRO A 696 -37.11 -17.89 0.58
C PRO A 696 -38.30 -16.95 0.78
N LEU A 697 -39.52 -17.36 0.45
CA LEU A 697 -40.70 -16.49 0.57
C LEU A 697 -41.35 -16.47 1.96
N THR A 698 -40.93 -17.33 2.89
CA THR A 698 -41.63 -17.51 4.19
C THR A 698 -40.73 -17.38 5.41
N TRP A 699 -39.41 -17.29 5.21
CA TRP A 699 -38.45 -17.27 6.33
C TRP A 699 -38.73 -16.15 7.33
N ARG A 700 -39.10 -14.95 6.87
CA ARG A 700 -39.26 -13.76 7.73
C ARG A 700 -40.31 -13.97 8.82
N ALA A 701 -41.39 -14.69 8.53
CA ALA A 701 -42.45 -14.96 9.49
C ALA A 701 -42.04 -15.95 10.59
N MET A 702 -40.89 -16.63 10.44
CA MET A 702 -40.38 -17.62 11.40
C MET A 702 -39.50 -16.99 12.48
N PHE A 703 -39.15 -15.71 12.37
CA PHE A 703 -38.26 -15.03 13.31
C PHE A 703 -38.97 -13.87 14.02
N PRO A 704 -38.67 -13.66 15.31
CA PRO A 704 -39.14 -12.46 16.00
C PRO A 704 -38.40 -11.20 15.47
N PRO A 705 -38.97 -9.99 15.64
CA PRO A 705 -38.40 -8.77 15.07
C PRO A 705 -36.96 -8.44 15.49
N ASP A 706 -36.52 -8.93 16.65
CA ASP A 706 -35.19 -8.67 17.21
C ASP A 706 -34.08 -9.58 16.64
N VAL A 707 -34.44 -10.62 15.88
CA VAL A 707 -33.50 -11.45 15.09
C VAL A 707 -33.31 -10.92 13.66
N VAL A 708 -34.24 -10.07 13.21
CA VAL A 708 -34.32 -9.61 11.83
C VAL A 708 -33.71 -8.23 11.70
N HIS A 709 -32.74 -8.07 10.80
CA HIS A 709 -31.98 -6.84 10.61
C HIS A 709 -32.43 -6.09 9.36
N THR A 710 -32.89 -4.85 9.52
CA THR A 710 -33.20 -3.96 8.39
C THR A 710 -31.93 -3.24 7.96
N LEU A 711 -31.57 -3.36 6.67
CA LEU A 711 -30.44 -2.74 6.03
C LEU A 711 -30.95 -1.65 5.07
N GLY A 712 -30.63 -0.39 5.36
CA GLY A 712 -31.01 0.77 4.53
C GLY A 712 -29.90 1.81 4.47
N MET A 713 -30.25 3.11 4.44
CA MET A 713 -29.30 4.22 4.29
C MET A 713 -28.09 4.14 5.26
N ALA A 714 -28.32 3.79 6.53
CA ALA A 714 -27.24 3.68 7.53
C ALA A 714 -26.29 2.51 7.28
N GLN A 715 -26.71 1.52 6.47
CA GLN A 715 -25.96 0.33 6.07
C GLN A 715 -25.40 0.44 4.66
N TYR A 716 -25.72 1.52 3.94
CA TYR A 716 -25.34 1.68 2.55
C TYR A 716 -23.93 2.26 2.37
N ARG A 717 -23.17 1.62 1.50
CA ARG A 717 -21.88 2.08 0.97
C ARG A 717 -22.12 2.44 -0.51
N ARG A 718 -21.69 3.63 -0.92
CA ARG A 718 -22.04 4.19 -2.23
C ARG A 718 -20.85 4.28 -3.18
N SER A 719 -21.11 4.27 -4.49
CA SER A 719 -20.15 4.67 -5.54
C SER A 719 -20.51 5.97 -6.24
N GLU A 720 -21.63 6.60 -5.87
CA GLU A 720 -22.17 7.80 -6.53
C GLU A 720 -22.83 8.75 -5.53
N ALA A 721 -23.31 9.91 -6.01
CA ALA A 721 -23.94 10.92 -5.17
C ALA A 721 -25.23 10.43 -4.51
N ASP A 722 -26.00 9.64 -5.25
CA ASP A 722 -27.29 9.16 -4.82
C ASP A 722 -27.14 8.11 -3.72
N GLY A 723 -28.04 8.16 -2.73
CA GLY A 723 -28.17 7.11 -1.73
C GLY A 723 -28.85 5.88 -2.32
N PRO A 724 -29.18 4.86 -1.51
CA PRO A 724 -29.78 3.64 -2.01
C PRO A 724 -31.20 3.84 -2.60
N GLY A 725 -31.81 5.02 -2.44
CA GLY A 725 -33.17 5.27 -2.91
C GLY A 725 -34.16 4.27 -2.30
N GLU A 726 -34.82 3.49 -3.15
CA GLU A 726 -35.73 2.42 -2.75
C GLU A 726 -35.03 1.09 -2.41
N PHE A 727 -33.74 0.95 -2.72
CA PHE A 727 -32.95 -0.24 -2.42
C PHE A 727 -32.81 -0.44 -0.91
N ASN A 728 -33.35 -1.54 -0.41
CA ASN A 728 -33.23 -1.93 0.99
C ASN A 728 -33.28 -3.45 1.12
N ALA A 729 -32.83 -3.96 2.25
CA ALA A 729 -32.87 -5.39 2.52
C ALA A 729 -33.23 -5.68 3.97
N VAL A 730 -33.75 -6.88 4.18
CA VAL A 730 -34.02 -7.44 5.50
C VAL A 730 -33.30 -8.77 5.59
N GLY A 731 -32.42 -8.94 6.57
CA GLY A 731 -31.57 -10.13 6.70
C GLY A 731 -31.63 -10.80 8.07
N ALA A 732 -31.30 -12.09 8.14
CA ALA A 732 -31.13 -12.83 9.38
C ALA A 732 -30.01 -13.89 9.24
N VAL A 733 -29.37 -14.21 10.37
CA VAL A 733 -28.38 -15.27 10.52
C VAL A 733 -28.93 -16.29 11.51
N PHE A 734 -28.82 -17.59 11.23
CA PHE A 734 -29.39 -18.65 12.07
C PHE A 734 -28.68 -19.99 11.85
N VAL A 735 -28.95 -20.99 12.69
CA VAL A 735 -28.33 -22.33 12.60
C VAL A 735 -29.39 -23.38 12.28
N VAL A 736 -29.06 -24.34 11.40
CA VAL A 736 -29.86 -25.57 11.17
C VAL A 736 -28.93 -26.77 11.16
N GLY A 737 -29.04 -27.65 12.15
CA GLY A 737 -28.19 -28.83 12.25
C GLY A 737 -26.70 -28.46 12.42
N THR A 738 -25.89 -28.75 11.40
CA THR A 738 -24.45 -28.40 11.32
C THR A 738 -24.19 -27.30 10.29
N SER A 739 -25.22 -26.59 9.87
CA SER A 739 -25.11 -25.50 8.91
C SER A 739 -25.34 -24.14 9.58
N LEU A 740 -24.47 -23.17 9.27
CA LEU A 740 -24.70 -21.75 9.51
C LEU A 740 -25.45 -21.18 8.30
N CYS A 741 -26.53 -20.48 8.54
CA CYS A 741 -27.48 -20.07 7.51
C CYS A 741 -27.68 -18.56 7.48
N PHE A 742 -27.94 -18.05 6.28
CA PHE A 742 -28.27 -16.66 6.00
C PHE A 742 -29.59 -16.61 5.24
N ALA A 743 -30.48 -15.69 5.60
CA ALA A 743 -31.67 -15.39 4.81
C ALA A 743 -31.74 -13.89 4.55
N VAL A 744 -32.15 -13.51 3.34
CA VAL A 744 -32.35 -12.11 2.96
C VAL A 744 -33.64 -11.97 2.16
N ASP A 745 -34.30 -10.82 2.31
CA ASP A 745 -35.37 -10.31 1.45
C ASP A 745 -34.98 -8.90 1.01
N VAL A 746 -34.77 -8.73 -0.29
CA VAL A 746 -34.26 -7.50 -0.91
C VAL A 746 -35.39 -6.83 -1.67
N SER A 747 -35.60 -5.54 -1.37
CA SER A 747 -36.52 -4.67 -2.09
C SER A 747 -35.74 -3.77 -3.05
N LYS A 748 -36.03 -3.91 -4.34
CA LYS A 748 -35.43 -3.16 -5.44
C LYS A 748 -36.30 -3.25 -6.69
N ALA A 749 -36.55 -2.11 -7.33
CA ALA A 749 -37.44 -2.01 -8.49
C ALA A 749 -37.01 -2.89 -9.68
N GLU A 750 -35.72 -2.90 -10.03
CA GLU A 750 -35.15 -3.74 -11.08
C GLU A 750 -34.03 -4.61 -10.50
N CYS A 751 -34.16 -5.94 -10.65
CA CYS A 751 -33.13 -6.90 -10.26
C CYS A 751 -32.23 -7.23 -11.47
N CYS A 752 -30.93 -7.07 -11.32
CA CYS A 752 -29.89 -7.30 -12.30
C CYS A 752 -28.99 -8.45 -11.86
N PHE A 753 -29.28 -9.67 -12.33
CA PHE A 753 -28.45 -10.84 -12.06
C PHE A 753 -27.50 -11.12 -13.22
N ARG A 754 -26.21 -11.20 -12.92
CA ARG A 754 -25.19 -11.48 -13.93
C ARG A 754 -25.30 -12.94 -14.42
N PRO A 755 -25.35 -13.20 -15.74
CA PRO A 755 -25.35 -14.55 -16.28
C PRO A 755 -24.08 -15.34 -15.96
N HIS A 756 -24.19 -16.67 -15.89
CA HIS A 756 -23.07 -17.57 -15.60
C HIS A 756 -21.91 -17.46 -16.61
N ASP A 757 -22.24 -17.29 -17.89
CA ASP A 757 -21.35 -17.26 -19.03
C ASP A 757 -20.93 -15.84 -19.44
N ALA A 758 -21.30 -14.82 -18.65
CA ALA A 758 -20.96 -13.44 -18.97
C ALA A 758 -19.42 -13.21 -18.85
N PRO A 759 -18.77 -12.62 -19.86
CA PRO A 759 -17.32 -12.41 -19.87
C PRO A 759 -16.91 -11.38 -18.82
N ASP A 760 -15.78 -11.60 -18.17
CA ASP A 760 -15.20 -10.66 -17.20
C ASP A 760 -15.22 -9.22 -17.75
N PRO A 761 -15.89 -8.27 -17.06
CA PRO A 761 -15.95 -6.90 -17.54
C PRO A 761 -14.65 -6.11 -17.32
N ARG A 762 -13.64 -6.70 -16.65
CA ARG A 762 -12.29 -6.15 -16.45
C ARG A 762 -12.28 -4.78 -15.76
N TRP A 763 -13.07 -4.63 -14.70
CA TRP A 763 -13.19 -3.39 -13.94
C TRP A 763 -12.26 -3.32 -12.73
N ASP A 764 -12.13 -4.41 -11.98
CA ASP A 764 -11.32 -4.53 -10.76
C ASP A 764 -10.78 -5.96 -10.65
N ASN A 765 -10.02 -6.25 -9.58
CA ASN A 765 -9.48 -7.58 -9.31
C ASN A 765 -10.37 -8.41 -8.37
N GLU A 766 -11.67 -8.11 -8.35
CA GLU A 766 -12.67 -8.91 -7.66
C GLU A 766 -13.24 -9.96 -8.62
N HIS A 767 -13.93 -10.97 -8.10
CA HIS A 767 -14.59 -11.93 -9.00
C HIS A 767 -15.72 -11.23 -9.78
N PRO A 768 -15.89 -11.45 -11.11
CA PRO A 768 -16.87 -10.72 -11.94
C PRO A 768 -18.33 -10.78 -11.46
N ASP A 769 -18.69 -11.81 -10.70
CA ASP A 769 -20.02 -11.96 -10.10
C ASP A 769 -20.35 -10.87 -9.07
N ILE A 770 -19.36 -10.11 -8.59
CA ILE A 770 -19.57 -8.98 -7.69
C ILE A 770 -20.33 -7.83 -8.37
N HIS A 771 -20.32 -7.79 -9.71
CA HIS A 771 -21.09 -6.86 -10.53
C HIS A 771 -22.47 -7.44 -10.86
N SER A 772 -23.19 -7.85 -9.81
CA SER A 772 -24.51 -8.45 -9.86
C SER A 772 -25.28 -8.05 -8.60
N ASP A 773 -26.60 -7.98 -8.69
CA ASP A 773 -27.43 -8.15 -7.50
C ASP A 773 -27.18 -9.55 -6.94
N GLY A 774 -27.09 -9.65 -5.63
CA GLY A 774 -26.68 -10.86 -4.93
C GLY A 774 -26.38 -10.57 -3.48
N ILE A 775 -25.86 -11.58 -2.77
CA ILE A 775 -25.40 -11.43 -1.39
C ILE A 775 -24.00 -11.97 -1.21
N GLU A 776 -23.34 -11.51 -0.17
CA GLU A 776 -22.11 -12.09 0.33
C GLU A 776 -22.29 -12.51 1.79
N CYS A 777 -21.81 -13.71 2.12
CA CYS A 777 -21.92 -14.32 3.43
C CYS A 777 -20.53 -14.53 4.00
N PHE A 778 -20.23 -13.93 5.16
CA PHE A 778 -18.95 -14.09 5.85
C PHE A 778 -19.12 -14.60 7.28
N HIS A 779 -18.21 -15.46 7.72
CA HIS A 779 -18.14 -15.94 9.11
C HIS A 779 -16.71 -16.31 9.53
N ASP A 780 -16.41 -16.34 10.83
CA ASP A 780 -15.11 -16.84 11.36
C ASP A 780 -15.17 -18.23 12.02
N VAL A 781 -16.30 -18.95 11.91
CA VAL A 781 -16.43 -20.33 12.41
C VAL A 781 -15.49 -21.28 11.67
N GLY A 782 -14.37 -21.63 12.30
CA GLY A 782 -13.30 -22.46 11.70
C GLY A 782 -12.33 -21.68 10.80
N GLY A 783 -12.26 -20.36 10.95
CA GLY A 783 -11.47 -19.45 10.13
C GLY A 783 -12.35 -18.48 9.33
N TRP A 784 -11.78 -17.34 8.90
CA TRP A 784 -12.52 -16.33 8.14
C TRP A 784 -12.84 -16.84 6.73
N ALA A 785 -14.11 -17.16 6.49
CA ALA A 785 -14.65 -17.67 5.24
C ALA A 785 -15.61 -16.65 4.62
N GLY A 786 -15.51 -16.43 3.30
CA GLY A 786 -16.39 -15.54 2.56
C GLY A 786 -16.95 -16.22 1.31
N TYR A 787 -18.22 -15.95 1.01
CA TYR A 787 -18.93 -16.52 -0.14
C TYR A 787 -19.74 -15.45 -0.87
N LEU A 788 -19.53 -15.32 -2.18
CA LEU A 788 -20.36 -14.54 -3.07
C LEU A 788 -21.46 -15.43 -3.65
N VAL A 789 -22.71 -14.99 -3.51
CA VAL A 789 -23.91 -15.76 -3.84
C VAL A 789 -24.79 -14.95 -4.80
N VAL A 790 -24.98 -15.47 -6.01
CA VAL A 790 -25.77 -14.83 -7.07
C VAL A 790 -26.94 -15.75 -7.46
N PRO A 791 -28.19 -15.26 -7.46
CA PRO A 791 -29.34 -16.00 -8.00
C PRO A 791 -29.13 -16.52 -9.43
N ASP A 792 -29.45 -17.79 -9.68
CA ASP A 792 -29.51 -18.34 -11.03
C ASP A 792 -30.91 -18.14 -11.61
N THR A 793 -31.04 -17.29 -12.62
CA THR A 793 -32.34 -17.00 -13.25
C THR A 793 -32.96 -18.17 -14.02
N ARG A 794 -32.21 -19.28 -14.21
CA ARG A 794 -32.68 -20.47 -14.92
C ARG A 794 -33.21 -21.57 -13.98
N SER A 795 -33.09 -21.40 -12.67
CA SER A 795 -33.54 -22.36 -11.65
C SER A 795 -33.94 -21.65 -10.35
N ASP A 796 -34.28 -22.41 -9.31
CA ASP A 796 -34.50 -21.91 -7.96
C ASP A 796 -33.22 -21.94 -7.09
N THR A 797 -32.06 -22.28 -7.68
CA THR A 797 -30.78 -22.39 -6.98
C THR A 797 -29.95 -21.11 -7.08
N VAL A 798 -28.90 -21.03 -6.28
CA VAL A 798 -27.91 -19.94 -6.36
C VAL A 798 -26.56 -20.44 -6.87
N ARG A 799 -25.84 -19.54 -7.54
CA ARG A 799 -24.43 -19.72 -7.87
C ARG A 799 -23.57 -19.22 -6.71
N VAL A 800 -22.58 -20.03 -6.33
CA VAL A 800 -21.67 -19.72 -5.22
C VAL A 800 -20.22 -19.66 -5.70
N ARG A 801 -19.50 -18.66 -5.21
CA ARG A 801 -18.04 -18.51 -5.35
C ARG A 801 -17.45 -18.23 -3.98
N ALA A 802 -16.27 -18.77 -3.72
CA ALA A 802 -15.52 -18.41 -2.52
C ALA A 802 -14.79 -17.09 -2.80
N VAL A 803 -14.77 -16.23 -1.79
CA VAL A 803 -14.02 -14.98 -1.84
C VAL A 803 -12.53 -15.29 -1.77
N ALA A 804 -11.74 -14.71 -2.67
CA ALA A 804 -10.30 -14.90 -2.72
C ALA A 804 -9.63 -14.40 -1.41
N GLY A 805 -8.70 -15.19 -0.88
CA GLY A 805 -8.02 -14.88 0.39
C GLY A 805 -8.79 -15.29 1.65
N THR A 806 -9.92 -15.98 1.52
CA THR A 806 -10.66 -16.58 2.66
C THR A 806 -10.53 -18.10 2.65
N VAL A 807 -10.84 -18.77 3.77
CA VAL A 807 -10.85 -20.25 3.84
C VAL A 807 -12.12 -20.89 3.25
N GLY A 808 -12.94 -20.11 2.53
CA GLY A 808 -14.25 -20.54 2.01
C GLY A 808 -14.17 -21.67 0.99
N GLN A 809 -15.07 -22.65 1.10
CA GLN A 809 -15.20 -23.78 0.17
C GLN A 809 -16.60 -23.80 -0.48
N PRO A 810 -16.75 -23.48 -1.79
CA PRO A 810 -18.07 -23.35 -2.42
C PRO A 810 -18.92 -24.62 -2.36
N SER A 811 -18.28 -25.80 -2.34
CA SER A 811 -18.94 -27.11 -2.24
C SER A 811 -19.71 -27.33 -0.93
N ARG A 812 -19.41 -26.54 0.11
CA ARG A 812 -20.09 -26.58 1.41
C ARG A 812 -21.33 -25.71 1.47
N VAL A 813 -21.62 -24.96 0.42
CA VAL A 813 -22.72 -23.99 0.40
C VAL A 813 -23.84 -24.51 -0.49
N ARG A 814 -25.07 -24.42 0.03
CA ARG A 814 -26.30 -24.63 -0.72
C ARG A 814 -27.21 -23.44 -0.52
N GLY A 815 -27.94 -23.03 -1.56
CA GLY A 815 -28.91 -21.97 -1.40
C GLY A 815 -30.01 -22.02 -2.43
N THR A 816 -31.15 -21.46 -2.05
CA THR A 816 -32.31 -21.28 -2.90
C THR A 816 -32.74 -19.83 -2.91
N TRP A 817 -33.39 -19.41 -3.98
CA TRP A 817 -33.89 -18.05 -4.11
C TRP A 817 -35.30 -18.03 -4.73
N SER A 818 -35.98 -16.90 -4.60
CA SER A 818 -37.26 -16.65 -5.27
C SER A 818 -37.41 -15.17 -5.56
N LYS A 819 -37.97 -14.84 -6.72
CA LYS A 819 -38.38 -13.47 -7.04
C LYS A 819 -39.58 -13.07 -6.16
N THR A 820 -39.56 -11.87 -5.61
CA THR A 820 -40.69 -11.29 -4.85
C THR A 820 -41.39 -10.23 -5.70
N SER A 821 -42.52 -9.69 -5.22
CA SER A 821 -43.22 -8.60 -5.91
C SER A 821 -42.43 -7.29 -5.90
N THR A 822 -41.45 -7.15 -5.00
CA THR A 822 -40.66 -5.93 -4.79
C THR A 822 -39.16 -6.15 -4.99
N GLY A 823 -38.70 -7.35 -5.37
CA GLY A 823 -37.30 -7.68 -5.55
C GLY A 823 -37.04 -9.18 -5.52
N TYR A 824 -36.24 -9.67 -4.57
CA TYR A 824 -35.87 -11.09 -4.46
C TYR A 824 -35.55 -11.52 -3.02
N ALA A 825 -35.74 -12.79 -2.72
CA ALA A 825 -35.37 -13.40 -1.45
C ALA A 825 -34.41 -14.58 -1.66
N VAL A 826 -33.45 -14.76 -0.75
CA VAL A 826 -32.43 -15.82 -0.81
C VAL A 826 -32.29 -16.47 0.57
N VAL A 827 -32.13 -17.79 0.59
CA VAL A 827 -31.75 -18.56 1.79
C VAL A 827 -30.52 -19.40 1.45
N VAL A 828 -29.47 -19.28 2.26
CA VAL A 828 -28.18 -19.97 2.09
C VAL A 828 -27.88 -20.77 3.36
N ALA A 829 -27.37 -21.99 3.20
CA ALA A 829 -26.86 -22.86 4.24
C ALA A 829 -25.41 -23.25 3.95
N ILE A 830 -24.54 -23.05 4.93
CA ILE A 830 -23.09 -23.29 4.85
C ILE A 830 -22.72 -24.39 5.83
N GLU A 831 -22.24 -25.52 5.33
CA GLU A 831 -21.82 -26.66 6.16
C GLU A 831 -20.52 -26.37 6.92
N ILE A 832 -20.61 -26.22 8.24
CA ILE A 832 -19.48 -25.90 9.12
C ILE A 832 -18.87 -27.15 9.78
N GLY A 833 -19.46 -28.33 9.57
CA GLY A 833 -18.90 -29.63 9.96
C GLY A 833 -19.01 -29.97 11.45
N HIS A 834 -19.56 -29.07 12.27
CA HIS A 834 -19.86 -29.31 13.69
C HIS A 834 -21.10 -28.53 14.12
N ARG A 835 -21.64 -28.87 15.29
CA ARG A 835 -22.81 -28.18 15.85
C ARG A 835 -22.37 -27.00 16.70
N LEU A 836 -22.93 -25.83 16.39
CA LEU A 836 -22.89 -24.68 17.29
C LEU A 836 -23.92 -24.86 18.42
N ARG A 837 -23.56 -24.44 19.62
CA ARG A 837 -24.36 -24.55 20.84
C ARG A 837 -24.86 -23.17 21.25
N GLN A 838 -25.96 -23.16 21.99
CA GLN A 838 -26.48 -21.93 22.59
C GLN A 838 -25.39 -21.26 23.45
N GLY A 839 -25.18 -19.96 23.24
CA GLY A 839 -24.13 -19.17 23.87
C GLY A 839 -22.79 -19.14 23.12
N ASP A 840 -22.62 -19.95 22.06
CA ASP A 840 -21.44 -19.81 21.19
C ASP A 840 -21.46 -18.43 20.51
N THR A 841 -20.29 -17.81 20.40
CA THR A 841 -20.13 -16.51 19.73
C THR A 841 -19.13 -16.61 18.59
N PHE A 842 -19.40 -15.87 17.53
CA PHE A 842 -18.57 -15.84 16.33
C PHE A 842 -18.78 -14.51 15.59
N ARG A 843 -17.90 -14.15 14.68
CA ARG A 843 -18.07 -12.99 13.81
C ARG A 843 -18.81 -13.34 12.54
N VAL A 844 -19.68 -12.44 12.10
CA VAL A 844 -20.50 -12.60 10.91
C VAL A 844 -20.65 -11.29 10.16
N ASN A 845 -20.76 -11.37 8.83
CA ASN A 845 -21.23 -10.26 8.03
C ASN A 845 -22.14 -10.76 6.90
N LEU A 846 -23.16 -9.98 6.58
CA LEU A 846 -24.04 -10.16 5.44
C LEU A 846 -23.98 -8.89 4.61
N VAL A 847 -23.63 -9.01 3.34
CA VAL A 847 -23.58 -7.90 2.39
C VAL A 847 -24.60 -8.16 1.27
N VAL A 848 -25.29 -7.12 0.81
CA VAL A 848 -26.20 -7.17 -0.33
C VAL A 848 -25.70 -6.23 -1.40
N ASN A 849 -25.41 -6.76 -2.58
CA ASN A 849 -24.87 -6.01 -3.70
C ASN A 849 -25.97 -5.33 -4.51
N GLU A 850 -25.68 -4.12 -4.99
CA GLU A 850 -26.57 -3.35 -5.86
C GLU A 850 -25.95 -3.16 -7.24
N MET A 851 -26.70 -3.53 -8.27
CA MET A 851 -26.30 -3.39 -9.67
C MET A 851 -27.42 -2.81 -10.55
N TYR A 852 -27.16 -1.80 -11.36
CA TYR A 852 -28.16 -1.30 -12.31
C TYR A 852 -27.92 -1.81 -13.73
N SER A 853 -29.00 -1.98 -14.50
CA SER A 853 -28.96 -2.48 -15.89
C SER A 853 -28.13 -1.61 -16.84
N TYR A 854 -28.00 -0.31 -16.57
CA TYR A 854 -27.18 0.63 -17.33
C TYR A 854 -25.71 0.67 -16.90
N ARG A 855 -25.34 -0.02 -15.83
CA ARG A 855 -23.95 -0.05 -15.30
C ARG A 855 -23.25 -1.33 -15.72
N GLN A 856 -21.92 -1.30 -15.65
CA GLN A 856 -21.07 -2.49 -15.79
C GLN A 856 -20.28 -2.82 -14.52
N ARG A 857 -20.13 -1.86 -13.62
CA ARG A 857 -19.59 -2.01 -12.27
C ARG A 857 -20.73 -1.83 -11.25
N ARG A 858 -20.65 -2.54 -10.13
CA ARG A 858 -21.60 -2.44 -9.01
C ARG A 858 -21.79 -0.99 -8.54
N ALA A 859 -23.01 -0.65 -8.14
CA ALA A 859 -23.39 0.70 -7.71
C ALA A 859 -23.19 0.95 -6.22
N GLY A 860 -23.50 -0.06 -5.40
CA GLY A 860 -23.62 0.10 -3.97
C GLY A 860 -23.64 -1.24 -3.25
N GLN A 861 -23.54 -1.17 -1.92
CA GLN A 861 -23.66 -2.34 -1.04
C GLN A 861 -24.38 -1.97 0.26
N LEU A 862 -25.23 -2.87 0.76
CA LEU A 862 -25.76 -2.82 2.12
C LEU A 862 -25.01 -3.83 2.98
N ALA A 863 -24.44 -3.42 4.11
CA ALA A 863 -23.70 -4.33 5.00
C ALA A 863 -24.26 -4.37 6.43
N LEU A 864 -24.42 -5.59 6.97
CA LEU A 864 -24.91 -5.85 8.33
C LEU A 864 -24.00 -5.24 9.41
N SER A 865 -22.68 -5.32 9.20
CA SER A 865 -21.66 -4.70 10.05
C SER A 865 -21.75 -3.16 10.13
N GLY A 866 -22.51 -2.53 9.24
CA GLY A 866 -22.66 -1.09 9.15
C GLY A 866 -22.26 -0.53 7.79
N GLY A 867 -22.86 0.61 7.45
CA GLY A 867 -22.64 1.36 6.21
C GLY A 867 -21.85 2.64 6.43
N GLY A 868 -21.93 3.52 5.44
CA GLY A 868 -21.08 4.70 5.36
C GLY A 868 -19.76 4.41 4.65
N GLY A 869 -19.29 5.38 3.87
CA GLY A 869 -18.10 5.23 3.04
C GLY A 869 -18.41 4.73 1.62
N TRP A 870 -17.39 4.17 0.98
CA TRP A 870 -17.37 3.88 -0.47
C TRP A 870 -17.03 2.42 -0.76
N VAL A 871 -17.60 1.87 -1.83
CA VAL A 871 -17.65 0.42 -2.10
C VAL A 871 -16.34 -0.23 -2.57
N TYR A 872 -15.40 0.50 -3.15
CA TYR A 872 -14.27 -0.14 -3.84
C TYR A 872 -13.29 -0.86 -2.90
N LEU A 873 -12.88 -0.23 -1.79
CA LEU A 873 -12.00 -0.89 -0.80
C LEU A 873 -12.68 -2.03 -0.04
N ARG A 874 -13.98 -2.22 -0.24
CA ARG A 874 -14.79 -3.17 0.51
C ARG A 874 -15.32 -4.33 -0.32
N GLY A 875 -15.34 -4.20 -1.66
CA GLY A 875 -15.70 -5.23 -2.66
C GLY A 875 -16.29 -6.52 -2.14
N ASP A 876 -15.61 -7.63 -2.41
CA ASP A 876 -15.81 -8.91 -1.73
C ASP A 876 -14.86 -9.07 -0.52
N ARG A 877 -14.20 -8.00 -0.09
CA ARG A 877 -13.03 -8.03 0.83
C ARG A 877 -13.39 -7.57 2.22
N GLU A 878 -14.35 -8.26 2.83
CA GLU A 878 -14.72 -7.99 4.22
C GLU A 878 -13.61 -8.47 5.17
N ALA A 879 -13.25 -7.60 6.11
CA ALA A 879 -12.25 -7.89 7.12
C ALA A 879 -12.94 -8.29 8.44
N TRP A 880 -12.45 -9.35 9.09
CA TRP A 880 -13.08 -9.85 10.31
C TRP A 880 -13.16 -8.79 11.42
N GLN A 881 -12.23 -7.83 11.48
CA GLN A 881 -12.22 -6.77 12.48
C GLN A 881 -13.43 -5.83 12.38
N GLY A 882 -14.02 -5.71 11.18
CA GLY A 882 -15.20 -4.89 10.95
C GLY A 882 -16.51 -5.66 11.06
N ALA A 883 -16.47 -6.98 11.19
CA ALA A 883 -17.66 -7.82 11.20
C ALA A 883 -18.46 -7.68 12.50
N ALA A 884 -19.77 -7.97 12.43
CA ALA A 884 -20.63 -7.98 13.61
C ALA A 884 -20.34 -9.24 14.45
N ASN A 885 -20.44 -9.13 15.78
CA ASN A 885 -20.45 -10.31 16.64
C ASN A 885 -21.85 -10.93 16.62
N ALA A 886 -21.94 -12.24 16.48
CA ALA A 886 -23.16 -13.02 16.61
C ALA A 886 -23.11 -13.94 17.83
N GLU A 887 -24.28 -14.22 18.40
CA GLU A 887 -24.46 -15.15 19.51
C GLU A 887 -25.56 -16.15 19.17
N VAL A 888 -25.28 -17.43 19.38
CA VAL A 888 -26.26 -18.51 19.12
C VAL A 888 -27.31 -18.53 20.23
N THR A 889 -28.59 -18.38 19.88
CA THR A 889 -29.68 -18.21 20.87
C THR A 889 -30.74 -19.29 20.89
#